data_AF-A0A0Q4RFF1-F1
#
_entry.id   AF-A0A0Q4RFF1-F1
#
_cell.length_a   1.000
_cell.length_b   1.000
_cell.length_c   1.000
_cell.angle_alpha   90.00
_cell.angle_beta   90.00
_cell.angle_gamma   90.00
#
_symmetry.space_group_name_H-M   'P 1'
#
loop_
_entity.id
_entity.type
_entity.pdbx_description
1 polymer ?
#
loop_
_entity_poly.entity_id
_entity_poly.type
_entity_poly.pdbx_seq_one_letter_code
_entity_poly.pdbx_strand_id
1 'polypeptide(L)'
;MSSTMMTFIGKWIFSDTAGSTYMSLDGSTSQLVAVQATAASPDQRFNTYGDMGTGFWLQANNGKYVVYAGSGYAATEDRSGAPALFTLVSSGNAVLLVEQVSGIQYDINMSGGTISRIASNNPPATALFHQQSITPGLVQIQQASVIHSADLSWVYLAGADLSQIDFSGSNLSGANLDSCNLFEATFQGPDTIISYSSFASASMSYAILDKCTAVSVDFSNATMKFVSLSDASLAGCDFTSANLSSASVDGVDLTGACLASANLYGTVLIHSNLTKADLTGANLLLANLDSIQIPGATLTNSTLNNQDLTTAIIDAQTNFTGASMQKVRLNKCSLKNVTFTHADLTGALLDGSNLTGADLSFATLTNASLQNGVALFSASLSNATLTGANLTGAQLGAKQEAFTLSTSLISDLNGGAVTSAISQAFQNAGYPLSKAATITVRIPSQNWIITDNNTVYTITNGGAVLNVWLYVSSNDAAVLAGAYMPNAIFTDANLYAVNMSGVNWYGSSAKADNADLEEADLANANLGSMDFSQARMYGCNLDSANLIAATLNGTYLTPSINKKQASLAFANIQGAVFQQAQLQNAVLTNAAVSLNEGPFFTLASSYAVDLDNQTISAALRSQFQTNHFPLDPGATVTVVTLGSYWTIKNASNPIYPIYSIVKIGTQLYVSGGPIGVHLFNLPQSMSKELDAKNLASDIQNAFSSAGYPLVSSASIDQVIIPGSKWHLSNISTDTSQLQQGYVEFYIIANEDQTLHIYGSVLMVIRPDDTHTLEQVRIVLATTQMTQDVMDGTTTCPNGQKLKQYLNQLPPQHITWEQMMTAAAPPKPPACVPDPFHWCN
;
A
#
# COMPACT_ATOMS: atom_id res chain seq x y z
N MET A 1 -44.67 -33.59 4.35
CA MET A 1 -45.90 -32.79 4.22
C MET A 1 -45.61 -31.68 3.20
N SER A 2 -46.48 -31.40 2.23
CA SER A 2 -46.20 -30.30 1.28
C SER A 2 -46.39 -28.95 1.97
N SER A 3 -45.52 -27.98 1.66
CA SER A 3 -45.56 -26.61 2.21
C SER A 3 -46.89 -25.88 1.96
N THR A 4 -47.67 -26.33 0.98
CA THR A 4 -48.98 -25.79 0.61
C THR A 4 -50.12 -26.06 1.60
N MET A 5 -49.94 -26.90 2.63
CA MET A 5 -51.02 -27.21 3.59
C MET A 5 -51.04 -26.34 4.85
N MET A 6 -50.00 -25.54 5.14
CA MET A 6 -49.87 -24.78 6.40
C MET A 6 -49.99 -23.26 6.20
N THR A 7 -51.07 -22.80 5.55
CA THR A 7 -51.34 -21.36 5.38
C THR A 7 -51.70 -20.71 6.71
N PHE A 8 -51.16 -19.53 7.02
CA PHE A 8 -51.50 -18.81 8.25
C PHE A 8 -52.97 -18.37 8.24
N ILE A 9 -53.76 -18.81 9.23
CA ILE A 9 -55.20 -18.52 9.34
C ILE A 9 -55.54 -17.60 10.52
N GLY A 10 -54.55 -17.22 11.32
CA GLY A 10 -54.66 -16.15 12.32
C GLY A 10 -53.86 -16.42 13.59
N LYS A 11 -53.83 -15.44 14.49
CA LYS A 11 -53.24 -15.55 15.81
C LYS A 11 -54.32 -15.52 16.86
N TRP A 12 -54.42 -16.56 17.68
CA TRP A 12 -55.57 -16.77 18.58
C TRP A 12 -55.13 -16.97 20.03
N ILE A 13 -56.08 -16.71 20.94
CA ILE A 13 -56.00 -17.04 22.36
C ILE A 13 -57.13 -18.00 22.70
N PHE A 14 -56.85 -18.97 23.58
CA PHE A 14 -57.84 -19.89 24.13
C PHE A 14 -57.96 -19.68 25.64
N SER A 15 -59.17 -19.39 26.10
CA SER A 15 -59.51 -19.22 27.53
C SER A 15 -60.67 -20.13 27.94
N ASP A 16 -60.82 -20.42 29.22
CA ASP A 16 -62.01 -21.11 29.73
C ASP A 16 -63.29 -20.28 29.53
N THR A 17 -64.45 -20.91 29.69
CA THR A 17 -65.75 -20.21 29.52
C THR A 17 -66.00 -19.10 30.54
N ALA A 18 -65.21 -19.04 31.62
CA ALA A 18 -65.25 -17.96 32.61
C ALA A 18 -64.30 -16.79 32.28
N GLY A 19 -63.41 -16.93 31.28
CA GLY A 19 -62.37 -15.96 30.93
C GLY A 19 -61.29 -15.77 32.00
N SER A 20 -61.16 -16.75 32.91
CA SER A 20 -60.30 -16.68 34.11
C SER A 20 -59.01 -17.51 33.99
N THR A 21 -59.01 -18.51 33.12
CA THR A 21 -57.87 -19.41 32.89
C THR A 21 -57.55 -19.49 31.41
N TYR A 22 -56.27 -19.39 31.06
CA TYR A 22 -55.79 -19.35 29.68
C TYR A 22 -54.88 -20.55 29.40
N MET A 23 -54.91 -21.04 28.15
CA MET A 23 -53.83 -21.87 27.63
C MET A 23 -52.59 -21.00 27.45
N SER A 24 -51.47 -21.40 28.04
CA SER A 24 -50.22 -20.63 28.01
C SER A 24 -49.02 -21.54 27.80
N LEU A 25 -48.00 -21.05 27.12
CA LEU A 25 -46.68 -21.67 27.09
C LEU A 25 -45.90 -21.35 28.38
N ASP A 26 -45.32 -22.36 29.02
CA ASP A 26 -44.31 -22.17 30.05
C ASP A 26 -42.94 -22.02 29.38
N GLY A 27 -42.37 -20.80 29.43
CA GLY A 27 -41.09 -20.49 28.80
C GLY A 27 -39.89 -21.29 29.33
N SER A 28 -39.99 -21.91 30.51
CA SER A 28 -38.90 -22.72 31.09
C SER A 28 -38.93 -24.18 30.66
N THR A 29 -40.12 -24.74 30.44
CA THR A 29 -40.31 -26.16 30.12
C THR A 29 -40.80 -26.41 28.69
N SER A 30 -41.21 -25.36 27.98
CA SER A 30 -41.92 -25.42 26.69
C SER A 30 -43.23 -26.23 26.73
N GLN A 31 -43.74 -26.56 27.92
CA GLN A 31 -45.02 -27.24 28.09
C GLN A 31 -46.16 -26.23 28.00
N LEU A 32 -47.31 -26.68 27.50
CA LEU A 32 -48.55 -25.93 27.61
C LEU A 32 -49.19 -26.19 28.97
N VAL A 33 -49.51 -25.10 29.66
CA VAL A 33 -50.07 -25.06 31.01
C VAL A 33 -51.36 -24.23 31.03
N ALA A 34 -52.20 -24.50 32.03
CA ALA A 34 -53.41 -23.73 32.28
C ALA A 34 -53.10 -22.69 33.36
N VAL A 35 -53.12 -21.40 33.00
CA VAL A 35 -52.66 -20.32 33.90
C VAL A 35 -53.80 -19.35 34.17
N GLN A 36 -54.00 -19.01 35.44
CA GLN A 36 -54.89 -17.91 35.81
C GLN A 36 -54.21 -16.57 35.54
N ALA A 37 -54.87 -15.73 34.76
CA ALA A 37 -54.34 -14.42 34.40
C ALA A 37 -55.44 -13.38 34.35
N THR A 38 -55.12 -12.16 34.80
CA THR A 38 -56.03 -11.01 34.74
C THR A 38 -55.96 -10.25 33.41
N ALA A 39 -54.97 -10.55 32.57
CA ALA A 39 -54.79 -9.99 31.24
C ALA A 39 -54.05 -10.96 30.31
N ALA A 40 -54.24 -10.78 29.00
CA ALA A 40 -53.60 -11.61 27.98
C ALA A 40 -52.08 -11.36 27.88
N SER A 41 -51.25 -12.39 28.04
CA SER A 41 -49.78 -12.34 27.85
C SER A 41 -49.36 -12.88 26.48
N PRO A 42 -48.14 -12.55 25.98
CA PRO A 42 -47.63 -13.10 24.71
C PRO A 42 -47.61 -14.64 24.67
N ASP A 43 -47.34 -15.29 25.80
CA ASP A 43 -47.25 -16.76 25.89
C ASP A 43 -48.61 -17.48 25.76
N GLN A 44 -49.71 -16.71 25.79
CA GLN A 44 -51.07 -17.22 25.57
C GLN A 44 -51.53 -17.10 24.12
N ARG A 45 -50.69 -16.53 23.24
CA ARG A 45 -51.00 -16.27 21.84
C ARG A 45 -50.37 -17.34 20.95
N PHE A 46 -51.20 -17.97 20.12
CA PHE A 46 -50.78 -19.05 19.24
C PHE A 46 -51.02 -18.66 17.78
N ASN A 47 -50.00 -18.76 16.94
CA ASN A 47 -50.16 -18.68 15.50
C ASN A 47 -50.81 -19.99 15.02
N THR A 48 -51.79 -19.87 14.13
CA THR A 48 -52.55 -21.00 13.60
C THR A 48 -52.36 -21.13 12.10
N TYR A 49 -52.19 -22.37 11.64
CA TYR A 49 -51.93 -22.68 10.25
C TYR A 49 -52.82 -23.82 9.77
N GLY A 50 -53.32 -23.80 8.54
CA GLY A 50 -54.13 -24.89 7.97
C GLY A 50 -55.47 -24.41 7.44
N ASP A 51 -56.52 -25.20 7.65
CA ASP A 51 -57.88 -24.91 7.22
C ASP A 51 -58.87 -25.29 8.34
N MET A 52 -59.79 -24.39 8.66
CA MET A 52 -60.75 -24.59 9.76
C MET A 52 -61.65 -25.82 9.58
N GLY A 53 -61.85 -26.29 8.35
CA GLY A 53 -62.66 -27.47 8.02
C GLY A 53 -61.88 -28.80 8.07
N THR A 54 -60.59 -28.81 7.70
CA THR A 54 -59.77 -30.05 7.67
C THR A 54 -58.78 -30.17 8.83
N GLY A 55 -58.58 -29.10 9.59
CA GLY A 55 -57.70 -29.03 10.76
C GLY A 55 -56.59 -27.99 10.63
N PHE A 56 -56.05 -27.59 11.77
CA PHE A 56 -55.00 -26.59 11.89
C PHE A 56 -53.94 -26.98 12.92
N TRP A 57 -52.76 -26.40 12.80
CA TRP A 57 -51.65 -26.55 13.74
C TRP A 57 -51.49 -25.30 14.59
N LEU A 58 -51.03 -25.49 15.83
CA LEU A 58 -50.71 -24.42 16.76
C LEU A 58 -49.20 -24.24 16.85
N GLN A 59 -48.73 -23.00 16.72
CA GLN A 59 -47.36 -22.59 17.00
C GLN A 59 -47.38 -21.60 18.16
N ALA A 60 -46.56 -21.88 19.18
CA ALA A 60 -46.47 -21.03 20.36
C ALA A 60 -45.44 -19.90 20.17
N ASN A 61 -45.38 -18.99 21.15
CA ASN A 61 -44.52 -17.81 21.14
C ASN A 61 -43.01 -18.09 21.38
N ASN A 62 -42.57 -19.32 21.08
CA ASN A 62 -41.16 -19.74 20.99
C ASN A 62 -40.80 -20.23 19.57
N GLY A 63 -41.68 -20.01 18.60
CA GLY A 63 -41.51 -20.41 17.19
C GLY A 63 -41.77 -21.89 16.90
N LYS A 64 -41.98 -22.73 17.93
CA LYS A 64 -42.18 -24.17 17.81
C LYS A 64 -43.67 -24.54 17.76
N TYR A 65 -43.94 -25.66 17.11
CA TYR A 65 -45.27 -26.22 16.92
C TYR A 65 -45.62 -27.18 18.05
N VAL A 66 -46.89 -27.20 18.39
CA VAL A 66 -47.42 -27.99 19.49
C VAL A 66 -47.49 -29.46 19.08
N VAL A 67 -46.93 -30.32 19.94
CA VAL A 67 -46.97 -31.78 19.82
C VAL A 67 -47.35 -32.40 21.15
N TYR A 68 -47.96 -33.58 21.12
CA TYR A 68 -48.25 -34.33 22.34
C TYR A 68 -46.98 -35.05 22.85
N ALA A 69 -46.52 -34.73 24.06
CA ALA A 69 -45.27 -35.18 24.65
C ALA A 69 -45.46 -36.26 25.74
N GLY A 70 -46.47 -37.13 25.61
CA GLY A 70 -46.71 -38.23 26.56
C GLY A 70 -47.45 -37.81 27.83
N SER A 71 -47.01 -36.75 28.51
CA SER A 71 -47.59 -36.20 29.76
C SER A 71 -48.41 -34.92 29.59
N GLY A 72 -48.55 -34.41 28.35
CA GLY A 72 -49.20 -33.13 28.05
C GLY A 72 -48.80 -32.65 26.65
N TYR A 73 -49.17 -31.41 26.33
CA TYR A 73 -48.74 -30.76 25.09
C TYR A 73 -47.51 -29.89 25.33
N ALA A 74 -46.60 -29.88 24.36
CA ALA A 74 -45.41 -29.04 24.40
C ALA A 74 -45.16 -28.40 23.03
N ALA A 75 -44.69 -27.16 23.01
CA ALA A 75 -44.26 -26.49 21.80
C ALA A 75 -42.77 -26.76 21.58
N THR A 76 -42.46 -27.93 21.01
CA THR A 76 -41.08 -28.39 20.79
C THR A 76 -40.80 -28.79 19.35
N GLU A 77 -41.84 -28.92 18.51
CA GLU A 77 -41.71 -29.46 17.17
C GLU A 77 -41.36 -28.36 16.15
N ASP A 78 -40.54 -28.69 15.16
CA ASP A 78 -40.30 -27.80 14.01
C ASP A 78 -41.42 -27.91 12.97
N ARG A 79 -41.54 -26.88 12.11
CA ARG A 79 -42.59 -26.82 11.07
C ARG A 79 -42.60 -28.04 10.14
N SER A 80 -41.43 -28.62 9.85
CA SER A 80 -41.30 -29.80 8.99
C SER A 80 -41.53 -31.13 9.72
N GLY A 81 -41.73 -31.09 11.03
CA GLY A 81 -41.92 -32.26 11.88
C GLY A 81 -43.32 -32.87 11.78
N ALA A 82 -43.75 -33.52 12.86
CA ALA A 82 -45.08 -34.12 12.97
C ALA A 82 -45.93 -33.46 14.09
N PRO A 83 -46.26 -32.16 13.96
CA PRO A 83 -47.04 -31.46 14.97
C PRO A 83 -48.47 -32.00 15.07
N ALA A 84 -49.06 -31.83 16.24
CA ALA A 84 -50.44 -32.21 16.52
C ALA A 84 -51.41 -31.41 15.64
N LEU A 85 -52.35 -32.11 14.99
CA LEU A 85 -53.38 -31.52 14.16
C LEU A 85 -54.64 -31.31 14.99
N PHE A 86 -55.13 -30.07 15.06
CA PHE A 86 -56.29 -29.67 15.83
C PHE A 86 -57.48 -29.32 14.95
N THR A 87 -58.68 -29.38 15.51
CA THR A 87 -59.94 -28.89 14.90
C THR A 87 -60.76 -28.18 15.97
N LEU A 88 -61.61 -27.24 15.56
CA LEU A 88 -62.59 -26.61 16.45
C LEU A 88 -63.98 -27.19 16.19
N VAL A 89 -64.63 -27.69 17.24
CA VAL A 89 -66.01 -28.17 17.19
C VAL A 89 -66.89 -27.22 18.00
N SER A 90 -67.88 -26.62 17.35
CA SER A 90 -68.80 -25.68 18.01
C SER A 90 -69.66 -26.39 19.05
N SER A 91 -69.76 -25.80 20.25
CA SER A 91 -70.61 -26.28 21.34
C SER A 91 -71.28 -25.08 22.03
N GLY A 92 -72.46 -24.67 21.52
CA GLY A 92 -73.13 -23.45 21.97
C GLY A 92 -72.30 -22.20 21.67
N ASN A 93 -72.02 -21.39 22.70
CA ASN A 93 -71.18 -20.18 22.62
C ASN A 93 -69.68 -20.45 22.87
N ALA A 94 -69.30 -21.73 23.06
CA ALA A 94 -67.93 -22.16 23.29
C ALA A 94 -67.46 -23.08 22.15
N VAL A 95 -66.16 -23.37 22.13
CA VAL A 95 -65.54 -24.30 21.19
C VAL A 95 -64.82 -25.41 21.95
N LEU A 96 -64.88 -26.63 21.42
CA LEU A 96 -63.98 -27.72 21.79
C LEU A 96 -62.76 -27.66 20.89
N LEU A 97 -61.56 -27.59 21.48
CA LEU A 97 -60.32 -27.83 20.76
C LEU A 97 -60.07 -29.34 20.76
N VAL A 98 -59.96 -29.93 19.58
CA VAL A 98 -59.89 -31.40 19.42
C VAL A 98 -58.62 -31.76 18.66
N GLU A 99 -57.75 -32.59 19.24
CA GLU A 99 -56.59 -33.18 18.55
C GLU A 99 -57.03 -34.40 17.73
N GLN A 100 -56.55 -34.50 16.49
CA GLN A 100 -56.77 -35.60 15.57
C GLN A 100 -55.54 -36.53 15.57
N VAL A 101 -55.69 -37.75 16.11
CA VAL A 101 -54.63 -38.77 16.10
C VAL A 101 -55.16 -40.07 15.51
N SER A 102 -54.63 -40.50 14.36
CA SER A 102 -54.98 -41.81 13.75
C SER A 102 -56.49 -42.10 13.64
N GLY A 103 -57.30 -41.06 13.39
CA GLY A 103 -58.77 -41.16 13.28
C GLY A 103 -59.53 -41.14 14.60
N ILE A 104 -58.84 -41.01 15.75
CA ILE A 104 -59.42 -40.83 17.08
C ILE A 104 -59.32 -39.36 17.46
N GLN A 105 -60.44 -38.81 17.92
CA GLN A 105 -60.58 -37.43 18.38
C GLN A 105 -60.37 -37.36 19.89
N TYR A 106 -59.53 -36.42 20.34
CA TYR A 106 -59.29 -36.15 21.76
C TYR A 106 -59.65 -34.71 22.08
N ASP A 107 -60.51 -34.50 23.08
CA ASP A 107 -60.80 -33.16 23.60
C ASP A 107 -59.62 -32.65 24.44
N ILE A 108 -59.24 -31.38 24.25
CA ILE A 108 -58.21 -30.74 25.04
C ILE A 108 -58.84 -30.18 26.32
N ASN A 109 -58.26 -30.50 27.48
CA ASN A 109 -58.77 -30.09 28.79
C ASN A 109 -57.75 -29.23 29.56
N MET A 110 -58.22 -28.15 30.16
CA MET A 110 -57.44 -27.27 31.06
C MET A 110 -57.84 -27.53 32.52
N SER A 111 -57.03 -28.28 33.27
CA SER A 111 -57.33 -28.58 34.68
C SER A 111 -56.07 -28.67 35.53
N GLY A 112 -56.14 -28.14 36.76
CA GLY A 112 -55.09 -28.29 37.76
C GLY A 112 -53.72 -27.75 37.33
N GLY A 113 -53.69 -26.69 36.52
CA GLY A 113 -52.46 -26.10 35.98
C GLY A 113 -51.91 -26.79 34.72
N THR A 114 -52.57 -27.84 34.22
CA THR A 114 -52.06 -28.66 33.10
C THR A 114 -52.99 -28.66 31.90
N ILE A 115 -52.41 -28.90 30.70
CA ILE A 115 -53.14 -29.15 29.45
C ILE A 115 -53.01 -30.63 29.09
N SER A 116 -54.13 -31.33 28.96
CA SER A 116 -54.16 -32.78 28.73
C SER A 116 -55.21 -33.20 27.72
N ARG A 117 -55.05 -34.39 27.14
CA ARG A 117 -56.01 -35.00 26.22
C ARG A 117 -57.02 -35.88 26.97
N ILE A 118 -58.30 -35.80 26.60
CA ILE A 118 -59.37 -36.64 27.16
C ILE A 118 -60.13 -37.31 26.02
N ALA A 119 -60.29 -38.63 26.10
CA ALA A 119 -61.18 -39.38 25.22
C ALA A 119 -62.56 -39.51 25.89
N SER A 120 -63.48 -38.57 25.65
CA SER A 120 -64.84 -38.57 26.22
C SER A 120 -65.88 -38.21 25.15
N ASN A 121 -67.05 -38.84 25.21
CA ASN A 121 -68.21 -38.45 24.40
C ASN A 121 -69.02 -37.31 25.04
N ASN A 122 -68.69 -36.93 26.28
CA ASN A 122 -69.31 -35.84 27.03
C ASN A 122 -68.19 -35.04 27.73
N PRO A 123 -67.56 -34.08 27.03
CA PRO A 123 -66.42 -33.33 27.56
C PRO A 123 -66.80 -32.52 28.82
N PRO A 124 -65.93 -32.44 29.83
CA PRO A 124 -66.16 -31.60 31.01
C PRO A 124 -66.14 -30.11 30.65
N ALA A 125 -66.69 -29.25 31.52
CA ALA A 125 -66.69 -27.80 31.29
C ALA A 125 -65.27 -27.19 31.13
N THR A 126 -64.26 -27.84 31.71
CA THR A 126 -62.83 -27.49 31.61
C THR A 126 -62.21 -27.81 30.24
N ALA A 127 -62.95 -28.47 29.34
CA ALA A 127 -62.59 -28.69 27.94
C ALA A 127 -63.30 -27.72 26.97
N LEU A 128 -64.18 -26.83 27.48
CA LEU A 128 -64.84 -25.80 26.67
C LEU A 128 -64.03 -24.49 26.72
N PHE A 129 -63.71 -23.95 25.54
CA PHE A 129 -62.91 -22.75 25.38
C PHE A 129 -63.71 -21.59 24.75
N HIS A 130 -63.32 -20.36 25.07
CA HIS A 130 -63.50 -19.21 24.19
C HIS A 130 -62.25 -19.00 23.35
N GLN A 131 -62.41 -18.98 22.03
CA GLN A 131 -61.38 -18.60 21.08
C GLN A 131 -61.54 -17.12 20.75
N GLN A 132 -60.46 -16.36 20.92
CA GLN A 132 -60.39 -14.94 20.54
C GLN A 132 -59.36 -14.77 19.43
N SER A 133 -59.75 -14.11 18.34
CA SER A 133 -58.82 -13.72 17.28
C SER A 133 -58.11 -12.42 17.65
N ILE A 134 -56.79 -12.44 17.60
CA ILE A 134 -55.90 -11.29 17.84
C ILE A 134 -55.46 -10.68 16.51
N THR A 135 -55.02 -11.53 15.58
CA THR A 135 -54.56 -11.12 14.25
C THR A 135 -55.27 -11.98 13.19
N PRO A 136 -55.78 -11.37 12.11
CA PRO A 136 -56.42 -12.12 11.02
C PRO A 136 -55.41 -12.98 10.23
N GLY A 137 -55.91 -13.95 9.47
CA GLY A 137 -55.10 -14.85 8.64
C GLY A 137 -54.58 -14.20 7.34
N LEU A 138 -53.69 -14.89 6.63
CA LEU A 138 -52.99 -14.39 5.45
C LEU A 138 -53.94 -13.88 4.36
N VAL A 139 -55.04 -14.58 4.09
CA VAL A 139 -55.99 -14.18 3.05
C VAL A 139 -56.63 -12.83 3.37
N GLN A 140 -57.03 -12.62 4.62
CA GLN A 140 -57.56 -11.33 5.06
C GLN A 140 -56.46 -10.26 5.08
N ILE A 141 -55.22 -10.63 5.43
CA ILE A 141 -54.09 -9.71 5.41
C ILE A 141 -53.89 -9.13 4.01
N GLN A 142 -53.89 -9.99 2.99
CA GLN A 142 -53.74 -9.61 1.57
C GLN A 142 -54.88 -8.74 1.05
N GLN A 143 -56.07 -8.81 1.66
CA GLN A 143 -57.24 -8.03 1.26
C GLN A 143 -57.35 -6.69 1.99
N ALA A 144 -56.72 -6.55 3.15
CA ALA A 144 -56.93 -5.40 4.03
C ALA A 144 -56.17 -4.14 3.59
N SER A 145 -55.14 -4.28 2.73
CA SER A 145 -54.14 -3.25 2.36
C SER A 145 -53.38 -2.62 3.55
N VAL A 146 -53.89 -2.76 4.77
CA VAL A 146 -53.45 -2.08 5.98
C VAL A 146 -53.71 -2.97 7.19
N ILE A 147 -52.68 -3.17 7.99
CA ILE A 147 -52.70 -3.90 9.27
C ILE A 147 -51.88 -3.13 10.29
N HIS A 148 -52.57 -2.24 10.99
CA HIS A 148 -51.95 -1.46 12.06
C HIS A 148 -51.92 -2.25 13.37
N SER A 149 -50.79 -2.17 14.07
CA SER A 149 -50.65 -2.67 15.45
C SER A 149 -51.00 -4.15 15.65
N ALA A 150 -50.80 -4.98 14.63
CA ALA A 150 -51.01 -6.42 14.76
C ALA A 150 -49.85 -7.11 15.47
N ASP A 151 -50.18 -8.19 16.17
CA ASP A 151 -49.19 -9.12 16.67
C ASP A 151 -49.00 -10.25 15.66
N LEU A 152 -47.88 -10.20 14.96
CA LEU A 152 -47.40 -11.18 13.98
C LEU A 152 -46.10 -11.84 14.46
N SER A 153 -45.78 -11.79 15.77
CA SER A 153 -44.55 -12.42 16.26
C SER A 153 -44.53 -13.91 15.92
N TRP A 154 -43.35 -14.40 15.51
CA TRP A 154 -43.08 -15.78 15.11
C TRP A 154 -43.87 -16.33 13.90
N VAL A 155 -44.64 -15.49 13.21
CA VAL A 155 -45.48 -15.96 12.10
C VAL A 155 -44.63 -16.48 10.94
N TYR A 156 -45.09 -17.53 10.28
CA TYR A 156 -44.48 -18.06 9.05
C TYR A 156 -45.32 -17.64 7.84
N LEU A 157 -44.80 -16.73 7.04
CA LEU A 157 -45.41 -16.18 5.83
C LEU A 157 -44.55 -16.39 4.58
N ALA A 158 -43.49 -17.20 4.65
CA ALA A 158 -42.54 -17.39 3.55
C ALA A 158 -43.23 -17.61 2.18
N GLY A 159 -42.76 -16.88 1.17
CA GLY A 159 -43.26 -16.93 -0.20
C GLY A 159 -44.62 -16.24 -0.43
N ALA A 160 -45.19 -15.58 0.57
CA ALA A 160 -46.46 -14.87 0.41
C ALA A 160 -46.30 -13.58 -0.42
N ASP A 161 -47.38 -13.21 -1.11
CA ASP A 161 -47.51 -11.88 -1.69
C ASP A 161 -48.10 -10.93 -0.66
N LEU A 162 -47.30 -9.98 -0.20
CA LEU A 162 -47.61 -8.98 0.81
C LEU A 162 -47.26 -7.58 0.28
N SER A 163 -47.25 -7.41 -1.05
CA SER A 163 -46.97 -6.13 -1.69
C SER A 163 -47.98 -5.07 -1.28
N GLN A 164 -47.50 -3.83 -1.09
CA GLN A 164 -48.29 -2.64 -0.72
C GLN A 164 -49.06 -2.75 0.61
N ILE A 165 -48.76 -3.75 1.44
CA ILE A 165 -49.38 -3.86 2.77
C ILE A 165 -48.68 -2.93 3.75
N ASP A 166 -49.47 -2.18 4.50
CA ASP A 166 -49.01 -1.36 5.61
C ASP A 166 -49.02 -2.15 6.93
N PHE A 167 -47.84 -2.45 7.47
CA PHE A 167 -47.61 -3.11 8.76
C PHE A 167 -47.28 -2.13 9.90
N SER A 168 -47.48 -0.82 9.72
CA SER A 168 -47.08 0.18 10.71
C SER A 168 -47.66 -0.06 12.11
N GLY A 169 -46.78 0.05 13.11
CA GLY A 169 -47.05 -0.23 14.52
C GLY A 169 -47.15 -1.71 14.88
N SER A 170 -46.97 -2.63 13.93
CA SER A 170 -47.09 -4.07 14.17
C SER A 170 -45.80 -4.70 14.74
N ASN A 171 -45.96 -5.80 15.46
CA ASN A 171 -44.86 -6.61 15.98
C ASN A 171 -44.69 -7.88 15.14
N LEU A 172 -43.63 -7.96 14.35
CA LEU A 172 -43.22 -9.11 13.55
C LEU A 172 -41.97 -9.79 14.11
N SER A 173 -41.67 -9.63 15.40
CA SER A 173 -40.45 -10.20 16.00
C SER A 173 -40.38 -11.71 15.79
N GLY A 174 -39.26 -12.22 15.28
CA GLY A 174 -39.07 -13.65 15.01
C GLY A 174 -39.90 -14.22 13.85
N ALA A 175 -40.59 -13.38 13.07
CA ALA A 175 -41.36 -13.83 11.92
C ALA A 175 -40.46 -14.35 10.78
N ASN A 176 -40.97 -15.27 9.96
CA ASN A 176 -40.33 -15.70 8.73
C ASN A 176 -41.14 -15.17 7.53
N LEU A 177 -40.53 -14.24 6.79
CA LEU A 177 -41.01 -13.61 5.57
C LEU A 177 -40.08 -13.91 4.38
N ASP A 178 -39.37 -15.04 4.44
CA ASP A 178 -38.41 -15.42 3.39
C ASP A 178 -39.09 -15.50 2.03
N SER A 179 -38.43 -14.99 0.99
CA SER A 179 -38.93 -15.01 -0.40
C SER A 179 -40.30 -14.36 -0.61
N CYS A 180 -40.78 -13.55 0.33
CA CYS A 180 -42.04 -12.82 0.14
C CYS A 180 -41.92 -11.73 -0.92
N ASN A 181 -43.03 -11.43 -1.60
CA ASN A 181 -43.17 -10.17 -2.33
C ASN A 181 -43.64 -9.09 -1.36
N LEU A 182 -42.79 -8.11 -1.10
CA LEU A 182 -42.98 -6.97 -0.20
C LEU A 182 -42.75 -5.64 -0.94
N PHE A 183 -42.94 -5.65 -2.26
CA PHE A 183 -42.85 -4.46 -3.10
C PHE A 183 -43.77 -3.36 -2.53
N GLU A 184 -43.22 -2.17 -2.27
CA GLU A 184 -43.93 -1.02 -1.68
C GLU A 184 -44.62 -1.30 -0.32
N ALA A 185 -44.24 -2.36 0.41
CA ALA A 185 -44.76 -2.60 1.75
C ALA A 185 -44.23 -1.57 2.76
N THR A 186 -45.02 -1.26 3.79
CA THR A 186 -44.65 -0.26 4.81
C THR A 186 -44.50 -0.91 6.19
N PHE A 187 -43.41 -0.58 6.88
CA PHE A 187 -43.05 -1.01 8.24
C PHE A 187 -42.60 0.20 9.07
N GLN A 188 -43.23 1.36 8.87
CA GLN A 188 -42.71 2.62 9.43
C GLN A 188 -43.11 2.82 10.89
N GLY A 189 -42.28 3.57 11.61
CA GLY A 189 -42.58 4.11 12.94
C GLY A 189 -41.93 3.34 14.10
N PRO A 190 -41.71 4.00 15.24
CA PRO A 190 -40.99 3.45 16.39
C PRO A 190 -41.67 2.25 17.03
N ASP A 191 -42.99 2.11 16.86
CA ASP A 191 -43.78 1.01 17.39
C ASP A 191 -43.76 -0.22 16.47
N THR A 192 -43.18 -0.11 15.26
CA THR A 192 -42.99 -1.25 14.35
C THR A 192 -41.73 -2.01 14.72
N ILE A 193 -41.89 -3.29 15.08
CA ILE A 193 -40.77 -4.14 15.54
C ILE A 193 -40.66 -5.33 14.61
N ILE A 194 -39.52 -5.49 13.96
CA ILE A 194 -39.21 -6.63 13.09
C ILE A 194 -37.96 -7.39 13.57
N SER A 195 -37.46 -7.14 14.77
CA SER A 195 -36.24 -7.78 15.30
C SER A 195 -36.28 -9.31 15.26
N TYR A 196 -35.14 -9.93 14.98
CA TYR A 196 -34.97 -11.39 14.90
C TYR A 196 -35.81 -12.10 13.82
N SER A 197 -36.46 -11.35 12.94
CA SER A 197 -37.20 -11.93 11.82
C SER A 197 -36.27 -12.24 10.64
N SER A 198 -36.79 -12.99 9.67
CA SER A 198 -36.10 -13.35 8.43
C SER A 198 -36.89 -12.85 7.22
N PHE A 199 -36.21 -12.13 6.35
CA PHE A 199 -36.65 -11.60 5.06
C PHE A 199 -35.73 -12.11 3.94
N ALA A 200 -35.07 -13.25 4.15
CA ALA A 200 -34.07 -13.75 3.23
C ALA A 200 -34.68 -13.93 1.83
N SER A 201 -34.00 -13.41 0.81
CA SER A 201 -34.46 -13.43 -0.59
C SER A 201 -35.80 -12.73 -0.86
N ALA A 202 -36.32 -11.91 0.06
CA ALA A 202 -37.56 -11.17 -0.17
C ALA A 202 -37.39 -10.06 -1.23
N SER A 203 -38.46 -9.74 -1.96
CA SER A 203 -38.51 -8.61 -2.89
C SER A 203 -39.12 -7.40 -2.19
N MET A 204 -38.30 -6.45 -1.78
CA MET A 204 -38.69 -5.30 -0.93
C MET A 204 -38.39 -3.96 -1.61
N SER A 205 -38.38 -3.91 -2.94
CA SER A 205 -38.10 -2.66 -3.65
C SER A 205 -39.18 -1.63 -3.33
N TYR A 206 -38.76 -0.39 -3.07
CA TYR A 206 -39.62 0.73 -2.65
C TYR A 206 -40.35 0.54 -1.30
N ALA A 207 -39.96 -0.46 -0.49
CA ALA A 207 -40.52 -0.59 0.85
C ALA A 207 -40.07 0.57 1.76
N ILE A 208 -40.87 0.88 2.78
CA ILE A 208 -40.60 1.95 3.76
C ILE A 208 -40.44 1.33 5.13
N LEU A 209 -39.26 1.43 5.73
CA LEU A 209 -38.90 0.87 7.03
C LEU A 209 -38.42 1.97 8.00
N ASP A 210 -38.74 3.23 7.71
CA ASP A 210 -38.27 4.38 8.48
C ASP A 210 -38.63 4.26 9.96
N LYS A 211 -37.67 4.55 10.84
CA LYS A 211 -37.83 4.58 12.31
C LYS A 211 -38.25 3.25 12.95
N CYS A 212 -38.22 2.14 12.22
CA CYS A 212 -38.57 0.84 12.78
C CYS A 212 -37.45 0.29 13.68
N THR A 213 -37.80 -0.64 14.57
CA THR A 213 -36.83 -1.41 15.35
C THR A 213 -36.56 -2.75 14.67
N ALA A 214 -35.36 -2.91 14.10
CA ALA A 214 -34.95 -4.09 13.37
C ALA A 214 -33.54 -4.54 13.83
N VAL A 215 -33.47 -5.20 14.98
CA VAL A 215 -32.19 -5.74 15.48
C VAL A 215 -32.04 -7.19 15.05
N SER A 216 -30.87 -7.54 14.52
CA SER A 216 -30.53 -8.91 14.11
C SER A 216 -31.55 -9.54 13.14
N VAL A 217 -31.96 -8.79 12.13
CA VAL A 217 -32.85 -9.25 11.06
C VAL A 217 -32.04 -9.83 9.91
N ASP A 218 -32.49 -10.94 9.34
CA ASP A 218 -31.89 -11.52 8.13
C ASP A 218 -32.53 -10.91 6.88
N PHE A 219 -31.81 -10.04 6.18
CA PHE A 219 -32.13 -9.49 4.86
C PHE A 219 -31.24 -10.09 3.75
N SER A 220 -30.59 -11.23 4.01
CA SER A 220 -29.63 -11.81 3.07
C SER A 220 -30.29 -12.11 1.72
N ASN A 221 -29.61 -11.77 0.64
CA ASN A 221 -30.09 -11.91 -0.74
C ASN A 221 -31.39 -11.14 -1.08
N ALA A 222 -31.89 -10.27 -0.19
CA ALA A 222 -33.11 -9.51 -0.45
C ALA A 222 -32.89 -8.45 -1.55
N THR A 223 -33.93 -8.18 -2.34
CA THR A 223 -33.93 -7.08 -3.32
C THR A 223 -34.58 -5.85 -2.71
N MET A 224 -33.77 -4.90 -2.24
CA MET A 224 -34.17 -3.73 -1.45
C MET A 224 -33.86 -2.41 -2.19
N LYS A 225 -34.09 -2.37 -3.51
CA LYS A 225 -33.81 -1.17 -4.32
C LYS A 225 -34.74 -0.03 -3.90
N PHE A 226 -34.20 1.18 -3.78
CA PHE A 226 -34.98 2.37 -3.39
C PHE A 226 -35.74 2.23 -2.05
N VAL A 227 -35.31 1.31 -1.17
CA VAL A 227 -35.90 1.17 0.16
C VAL A 227 -35.59 2.41 1.00
N SER A 228 -36.53 2.83 1.85
CA SER A 228 -36.28 3.85 2.86
C SER A 228 -36.08 3.19 4.22
N LEU A 229 -34.93 3.45 4.84
CA LEU A 229 -34.50 2.91 6.14
C LEU A 229 -34.12 4.05 7.10
N SER A 230 -34.52 5.28 6.82
CA SER A 230 -34.08 6.46 7.55
C SER A 230 -34.43 6.37 9.03
N ASP A 231 -33.46 6.69 9.90
CA ASP A 231 -33.57 6.59 11.36
C ASP A 231 -33.95 5.19 11.91
N ALA A 232 -33.85 4.11 11.12
CA ALA A 232 -34.09 2.76 11.61
C ALA A 232 -32.94 2.25 12.50
N SER A 233 -33.25 1.37 13.46
CA SER A 233 -32.23 0.64 14.24
C SER A 233 -31.97 -0.69 13.56
N LEU A 234 -30.84 -0.83 12.85
CA LEU A 234 -30.47 -2.01 12.04
C LEU A 234 -29.27 -2.79 12.61
N ALA A 235 -28.95 -2.59 13.90
CA ALA A 235 -27.79 -3.20 14.53
C ALA A 235 -27.79 -4.73 14.40
N GLY A 236 -26.63 -5.28 13.98
CA GLY A 236 -26.43 -6.72 13.80
C GLY A 236 -27.28 -7.39 12.72
N CYS A 237 -27.95 -6.63 11.85
CA CYS A 237 -28.67 -7.20 10.70
C CYS A 237 -27.74 -7.83 9.67
N ASP A 238 -28.25 -8.82 8.94
CA ASP A 238 -27.55 -9.48 7.84
C ASP A 238 -28.10 -9.01 6.49
N PHE A 239 -27.32 -8.21 5.76
CA PHE A 239 -27.55 -7.76 4.39
C PHE A 239 -26.63 -8.48 3.39
N THR A 240 -26.12 -9.68 3.73
CA THR A 240 -25.21 -10.43 2.85
C THR A 240 -25.82 -10.60 1.46
N SER A 241 -25.11 -10.14 0.44
CA SER A 241 -25.54 -10.16 -0.96
C SER A 241 -26.88 -9.45 -1.25
N ALA A 242 -27.37 -8.61 -0.33
CA ALA A 242 -28.59 -7.84 -0.55
C ALA A 242 -28.36 -6.72 -1.56
N ASN A 243 -29.41 -6.37 -2.31
CA ASN A 243 -29.37 -5.27 -3.26
C ASN A 243 -30.05 -4.03 -2.68
N LEU A 244 -29.25 -3.15 -2.09
CA LEU A 244 -29.67 -1.88 -1.49
C LEU A 244 -29.48 -0.69 -2.44
N SER A 245 -29.31 -0.92 -3.75
CA SER A 245 -29.03 0.18 -4.67
C SER A 245 -30.06 1.30 -4.59
N SER A 246 -29.56 2.54 -4.48
CA SER A 246 -30.36 3.76 -4.32
C SER A 246 -31.27 3.81 -3.08
N ALA A 247 -30.97 3.01 -2.04
CA ALA A 247 -31.67 3.10 -0.76
C ALA A 247 -31.31 4.37 0.03
N SER A 248 -32.26 4.86 0.84
CA SER A 248 -32.04 5.90 1.83
C SER A 248 -31.73 5.26 3.18
N VAL A 249 -30.50 5.46 3.66
CA VAL A 249 -29.96 4.88 4.90
C VAL A 249 -29.26 6.00 5.67
N ASP A 250 -29.94 7.15 5.82
CA ASP A 250 -29.45 8.34 6.54
C ASP A 250 -29.73 8.22 8.04
N GLY A 251 -28.72 8.48 8.87
CA GLY A 251 -28.83 8.48 10.34
C GLY A 251 -29.07 7.10 10.97
N VAL A 252 -28.72 6.02 10.29
CA VAL A 252 -29.05 4.63 10.67
C VAL A 252 -27.96 4.01 11.53
N ASP A 253 -28.36 3.24 12.55
CA ASP A 253 -27.46 2.38 13.30
C ASP A 253 -27.29 1.00 12.63
N LEU A 254 -26.14 0.80 11.98
CA LEU A 254 -25.70 -0.45 11.35
C LEU A 254 -24.54 -1.09 12.14
N THR A 255 -24.44 -0.81 13.45
CA THR A 255 -23.37 -1.36 14.29
C THR A 255 -23.36 -2.89 14.21
N GLY A 256 -22.21 -3.46 13.83
CA GLY A 256 -22.01 -4.91 13.69
C GLY A 256 -22.85 -5.59 12.60
N ALA A 257 -23.47 -4.84 11.68
CA ALA A 257 -24.21 -5.42 10.57
C ALA A 257 -23.29 -6.13 9.55
N CYS A 258 -23.80 -7.18 8.92
CA CYS A 258 -23.11 -7.86 7.82
C CYS A 258 -23.62 -7.33 6.48
N LEU A 259 -22.81 -6.58 5.74
CA LEU A 259 -23.08 -6.09 4.38
C LEU A 259 -22.14 -6.76 3.35
N ALA A 260 -21.67 -7.97 3.65
CA ALA A 260 -20.75 -8.69 2.78
C ALA A 260 -21.36 -8.91 1.39
N SER A 261 -20.65 -8.50 0.34
CA SER A 261 -21.08 -8.53 -1.06
C SER A 261 -22.38 -7.78 -1.35
N ALA A 262 -22.82 -6.88 -0.46
CA ALA A 262 -24.01 -6.08 -0.68
C ALA A 262 -23.80 -5.05 -1.81
N ASN A 263 -24.84 -4.80 -2.59
CA ASN A 263 -24.84 -3.74 -3.59
C ASN A 263 -25.39 -2.44 -2.99
N LEU A 264 -24.48 -1.53 -2.61
CA LEU A 264 -24.76 -0.20 -2.06
C LEU A 264 -24.61 0.91 -3.12
N TYR A 265 -24.77 0.56 -4.40
CA TYR A 265 -24.64 1.53 -5.49
C TYR A 265 -25.62 2.70 -5.33
N GLY A 266 -25.11 3.93 -5.24
CA GLY A 266 -25.92 5.13 -5.12
C GLY A 266 -26.73 5.26 -3.83
N THR A 267 -26.40 4.51 -2.76
CA THR A 267 -27.09 4.65 -1.47
C THR A 267 -26.75 5.97 -0.78
N VAL A 268 -27.68 6.46 0.04
CA VAL A 268 -27.44 7.61 0.92
C VAL A 268 -27.14 7.08 2.31
N LEU A 269 -25.87 7.13 2.75
CA LEU A 269 -25.37 6.63 4.04
C LEU A 269 -24.89 7.77 4.96
N ILE A 270 -25.44 8.97 4.76
CA ILE A 270 -25.03 10.16 5.51
C ILE A 270 -25.29 9.93 7.01
N HIS A 271 -24.36 10.37 7.86
CA HIS A 271 -24.44 10.25 9.33
C HIS A 271 -24.63 8.84 9.91
N SER A 272 -24.57 7.79 9.09
CA SER A 272 -24.85 6.43 9.53
C SER A 272 -23.67 5.80 10.25
N ASN A 273 -23.97 4.95 11.22
CA ASN A 273 -23.00 4.29 12.08
C ASN A 273 -22.80 2.83 11.65
N LEU A 274 -21.68 2.54 11.00
CA LEU A 274 -21.25 1.21 10.58
C LEU A 274 -20.09 0.69 11.45
N THR A 275 -20.06 1.09 12.72
CA THR A 275 -19.04 0.59 13.66
C THR A 275 -19.03 -0.93 13.67
N LYS A 276 -17.86 -1.53 13.41
CA LYS A 276 -17.65 -2.99 13.33
C LYS A 276 -18.50 -3.73 12.29
N ALA A 277 -19.07 -3.02 11.30
CA ALA A 277 -19.79 -3.67 10.21
C ALA A 277 -18.83 -4.40 9.26
N ASP A 278 -19.32 -5.48 8.64
CA ASP A 278 -18.60 -6.21 7.59
C ASP A 278 -19.09 -5.75 6.21
N LEU A 279 -18.29 -4.99 5.48
CA LEU A 279 -18.53 -4.55 4.11
C LEU A 279 -17.64 -5.31 3.10
N THR A 280 -17.19 -6.53 3.42
CA THR A 280 -16.31 -7.31 2.55
C THR A 280 -16.94 -7.50 1.16
N GLY A 281 -16.27 -7.03 0.12
CA GLY A 281 -16.76 -7.13 -1.27
C GLY A 281 -17.95 -6.22 -1.61
N ALA A 282 -18.35 -5.30 -0.73
CA ALA A 282 -19.49 -4.43 -0.98
C ALA A 282 -19.20 -3.40 -2.09
N ASN A 283 -20.23 -3.07 -2.88
CA ASN A 283 -20.15 -2.05 -3.93
C ASN A 283 -20.69 -0.71 -3.41
N LEU A 284 -19.81 0.24 -3.10
CA LEU A 284 -20.16 1.59 -2.62
C LEU A 284 -20.00 2.67 -3.71
N LEU A 285 -20.00 2.29 -5.00
CA LEU A 285 -19.91 3.28 -6.08
C LEU A 285 -21.10 4.24 -6.05
N LEU A 286 -20.80 5.55 -6.17
CA LEU A 286 -21.78 6.65 -6.11
C LEU A 286 -22.59 6.75 -4.82
N ALA A 287 -22.28 5.96 -3.78
CA ALA A 287 -22.88 6.15 -2.47
C ALA A 287 -22.50 7.54 -1.91
N ASN A 288 -23.40 8.15 -1.14
CA ASN A 288 -23.09 9.35 -0.36
C ASN A 288 -22.67 8.93 1.05
N LEU A 289 -21.39 9.13 1.36
CA LEU A 289 -20.74 8.70 2.61
C LEU A 289 -20.42 9.88 3.53
N ASP A 290 -21.04 11.05 3.32
CA ASP A 290 -20.76 12.24 4.12
C ASP A 290 -21.02 11.99 5.62
N SER A 291 -20.02 12.28 6.44
CA SER A 291 -20.05 12.10 7.89
C SER A 291 -20.36 10.68 8.36
N ILE A 292 -20.07 9.67 7.54
CA ILE A 292 -20.22 8.25 7.89
C ILE A 292 -19.27 7.85 9.02
N GLN A 293 -19.71 6.94 9.89
CA GLN A 293 -18.84 6.36 10.92
C GLN A 293 -18.52 4.90 10.59
N ILE A 294 -17.25 4.60 10.33
CA ILE A 294 -16.75 3.25 10.08
C ILE A 294 -15.66 2.74 11.07
N PRO A 295 -15.62 3.13 12.37
CA PRO A 295 -14.66 2.54 13.32
C PRO A 295 -14.73 1.01 13.36
N GLY A 296 -13.58 0.34 13.18
CA GLY A 296 -13.49 -1.12 13.19
C GLY A 296 -14.23 -1.83 12.05
N ALA A 297 -14.73 -1.12 11.04
CA ALA A 297 -15.39 -1.74 9.90
C ALA A 297 -14.40 -2.49 9.00
N THR A 298 -14.86 -3.61 8.42
CA THR A 298 -14.08 -4.38 7.45
C THR A 298 -14.54 -4.04 6.05
N LEU A 299 -13.69 -3.42 5.24
CA LEU A 299 -13.95 -3.01 3.86
C LEU A 299 -13.10 -3.81 2.86
N THR A 300 -12.71 -5.03 3.23
CA THR A 300 -11.85 -5.90 2.42
C THR A 300 -12.46 -6.12 1.03
N ASN A 301 -11.69 -5.89 -0.04
CA ASN A 301 -12.11 -6.06 -1.45
C ASN A 301 -13.38 -5.26 -1.85
N SER A 302 -13.76 -4.24 -1.08
CA SER A 302 -14.90 -3.38 -1.40
C SER A 302 -14.54 -2.35 -2.48
N THR A 303 -15.56 -1.72 -3.10
CA THR A 303 -15.36 -0.70 -4.14
C THR A 303 -15.81 0.68 -3.66
N LEU A 304 -14.86 1.61 -3.51
CA LEU A 304 -15.04 3.01 -3.07
C LEU A 304 -14.46 4.03 -4.06
N ASN A 305 -14.34 3.69 -5.34
CA ASN A 305 -13.75 4.61 -6.33
C ASN A 305 -14.50 5.95 -6.40
N ASN A 306 -13.74 7.05 -6.43
CA ASN A 306 -14.19 8.44 -6.49
C ASN A 306 -15.02 8.91 -5.27
N GLN A 307 -14.93 8.20 -4.14
CA GLN A 307 -15.63 8.61 -2.90
C GLN A 307 -14.95 9.80 -2.21
N ASP A 308 -15.76 10.62 -1.54
CA ASP A 308 -15.27 11.65 -0.60
C ASP A 308 -15.42 11.15 0.83
N LEU A 309 -14.30 10.88 1.50
CA LEU A 309 -14.23 10.40 2.88
C LEU A 309 -13.63 11.47 3.81
N THR A 310 -13.56 12.73 3.38
CA THR A 310 -12.91 13.81 4.17
C THR A 310 -13.62 14.09 5.50
N THR A 311 -14.91 13.77 5.62
CA THR A 311 -15.72 13.90 6.85
C THR A 311 -15.96 12.57 7.55
N ALA A 312 -15.48 11.45 6.99
CA ALA A 312 -15.69 10.12 7.57
C ALA A 312 -14.91 9.94 8.88
N ILE A 313 -15.52 9.22 9.83
CA ILE A 313 -14.85 8.80 11.06
C ILE A 313 -14.24 7.41 10.84
N ILE A 314 -12.91 7.37 10.80
CA ILE A 314 -12.08 6.19 10.56
C ILE A 314 -11.16 6.01 11.77
N ASP A 315 -10.94 4.77 12.20
CA ASP A 315 -10.05 4.45 13.32
C ASP A 315 -9.01 3.38 12.95
N ALA A 316 -8.11 3.11 13.89
CA ALA A 316 -7.03 2.13 13.76
C ALA A 316 -7.49 0.68 13.51
N GLN A 317 -8.78 0.36 13.73
CA GLN A 317 -9.31 -0.99 13.51
C GLN A 317 -9.96 -1.12 12.12
N THR A 318 -10.08 -0.03 11.37
CA THR A 318 -10.69 -0.03 10.05
C THR A 318 -9.77 -0.69 9.03
N ASN A 319 -10.31 -1.59 8.21
CA ASN A 319 -9.53 -2.41 7.28
C ASN A 319 -9.98 -2.23 5.82
N PHE A 320 -9.11 -1.67 4.97
CA PHE A 320 -9.32 -1.49 3.52
C PHE A 320 -8.53 -2.48 2.66
N THR A 321 -8.17 -3.66 3.18
CA THR A 321 -7.33 -4.63 2.46
C THR A 321 -7.92 -4.96 1.08
N GLY A 322 -7.15 -4.75 0.00
CA GLY A 322 -7.60 -5.03 -1.37
C GLY A 322 -8.76 -4.17 -1.87
N ALA A 323 -9.17 -3.13 -1.14
CA ALA A 323 -10.26 -2.25 -1.56
C ALA A 323 -9.87 -1.44 -2.81
N SER A 324 -10.83 -1.25 -3.71
CA SER A 324 -10.68 -0.34 -4.86
C SER A 324 -11.05 1.06 -4.41
N MET A 325 -10.06 1.95 -4.30
CA MET A 325 -10.18 3.30 -3.73
C MET A 325 -9.59 4.36 -4.67
N GLN A 326 -9.68 4.14 -5.99
CA GLN A 326 -9.13 5.04 -6.99
C GLN A 326 -9.78 6.42 -6.86
N LYS A 327 -8.94 7.47 -6.84
CA LYS A 327 -9.36 8.87 -6.74
C LYS A 327 -10.21 9.20 -5.50
N VAL A 328 -10.10 8.40 -4.44
CA VAL A 328 -10.75 8.71 -3.15
C VAL A 328 -10.17 10.00 -2.57
N ARG A 329 -11.01 10.79 -1.88
CA ARG A 329 -10.58 11.99 -1.14
C ARG A 329 -10.47 11.67 0.35
N LEU A 330 -9.25 11.76 0.87
CA LEU A 330 -8.86 11.49 2.26
C LEU A 330 -8.02 12.64 2.85
N ASN A 331 -8.08 13.82 2.23
CA ASN A 331 -7.32 15.00 2.66
C ASN A 331 -7.62 15.32 4.12
N LYS A 332 -6.57 15.55 4.93
CA LYS A 332 -6.67 15.91 6.35
C LYS A 332 -7.36 14.89 7.26
N CYS A 333 -7.62 13.67 6.78
CA CYS A 333 -8.17 12.61 7.60
C CYS A 333 -7.16 12.10 8.64
N SER A 334 -7.67 11.63 9.79
CA SER A 334 -6.89 10.84 10.74
C SER A 334 -6.96 9.37 10.36
N LEU A 335 -5.87 8.83 9.82
CA LEU A 335 -5.73 7.46 9.31
C LEU A 335 -4.65 6.68 10.08
N LYS A 336 -4.48 7.02 11.36
CA LYS A 336 -3.45 6.42 12.21
C LYS A 336 -3.70 4.92 12.37
N ASN A 337 -2.68 4.12 12.07
CA ASN A 337 -2.69 2.65 12.16
C ASN A 337 -3.77 1.96 11.28
N VAL A 338 -4.33 2.64 10.29
CA VAL A 338 -5.32 2.05 9.37
C VAL A 338 -4.64 1.05 8.43
N THR A 339 -5.35 -0.02 8.06
CA THR A 339 -4.86 -1.02 7.11
C THR A 339 -5.33 -0.72 5.69
N PHE A 340 -4.39 -0.56 4.77
CA PHE A 340 -4.57 -0.35 3.31
C PHE A 340 -3.80 -1.39 2.48
N THR A 341 -3.41 -2.52 3.07
CA THR A 341 -2.62 -3.55 2.38
C THR A 341 -3.29 -3.99 1.08
N HIS A 342 -2.56 -4.02 -0.04
CA HIS A 342 -3.11 -4.30 -1.38
C HIS A 342 -4.22 -3.37 -1.88
N ALA A 343 -4.54 -2.26 -1.19
CA ALA A 343 -5.56 -1.33 -1.66
C ALA A 343 -5.10 -0.60 -2.93
N ASP A 344 -6.05 -0.31 -3.82
CA ASP A 344 -5.82 0.51 -5.01
C ASP A 344 -6.19 1.96 -4.71
N LEU A 345 -5.19 2.76 -4.37
CA LEU A 345 -5.26 4.20 -4.09
C LEU A 345 -4.79 5.03 -5.30
N THR A 346 -4.91 4.52 -6.53
CA THR A 346 -4.49 5.24 -7.75
C THR A 346 -5.19 6.60 -7.83
N GLY A 347 -4.41 7.68 -7.88
CA GLY A 347 -4.92 9.05 -7.93
C GLY A 347 -5.61 9.54 -6.66
N ALA A 348 -5.48 8.84 -5.53
CA ALA A 348 -6.05 9.26 -4.25
C ALA A 348 -5.49 10.60 -3.78
N LEU A 349 -6.32 11.39 -3.08
CA LEU A 349 -5.93 12.68 -2.50
C LEU A 349 -5.80 12.53 -0.98
N LEU A 350 -4.57 12.49 -0.47
CA LEU A 350 -4.20 12.25 0.93
C LEU A 350 -3.53 13.48 1.57
N ASP A 351 -3.63 14.66 0.96
CA ASP A 351 -2.88 15.85 1.37
C ASP A 351 -3.18 16.24 2.83
N GLY A 352 -2.12 16.46 3.61
CA GLY A 352 -2.20 16.80 5.04
C GLY A 352 -2.87 15.75 5.93
N SER A 353 -3.08 14.51 5.45
CA SER A 353 -3.60 13.41 6.27
C SER A 353 -2.57 12.89 7.28
N ASN A 354 -3.06 12.18 8.30
CA ASN A 354 -2.21 11.51 9.28
C ASN A 354 -2.25 9.99 9.06
N LEU A 355 -1.24 9.46 8.38
CA LEU A 355 -1.01 8.04 8.10
C LEU A 355 0.00 7.41 9.07
N THR A 356 0.22 7.99 10.26
CA THR A 356 1.16 7.46 11.25
C THR A 356 0.84 5.99 11.55
N GLY A 357 1.79 5.09 11.36
CA GLY A 357 1.65 3.65 11.61
C GLY A 357 0.71 2.91 10.65
N ALA A 358 0.21 3.55 9.59
CA ALA A 358 -0.65 2.89 8.62
C ALA A 358 0.10 1.79 7.85
N ASP A 359 -0.61 0.71 7.52
CA ASP A 359 -0.07 -0.36 6.67
C ASP A 359 -0.53 -0.18 5.22
N LEU A 360 0.33 0.35 4.37
CA LEU A 360 0.17 0.52 2.93
C LEU A 360 1.01 -0.50 2.14
N SER A 361 1.41 -1.62 2.78
CA SER A 361 2.24 -2.62 2.10
C SER A 361 1.52 -3.18 0.88
N PHE A 362 2.23 -3.30 -0.25
CA PHE A 362 1.67 -3.72 -1.53
C PHE A 362 0.51 -2.86 -2.08
N ALA A 363 0.22 -1.69 -1.49
CA ALA A 363 -0.80 -0.78 -2.01
C ALA A 363 -0.34 -0.12 -3.32
N THR A 364 -1.30 0.27 -4.16
CA THR A 364 -1.04 1.03 -5.39
C THR A 364 -1.39 2.50 -5.16
N LEU A 365 -0.38 3.36 -5.09
CA LEU A 365 -0.48 4.82 -4.93
C LEU A 365 -0.07 5.57 -6.21
N THR A 366 -0.23 4.94 -7.38
CA THR A 366 0.12 5.56 -8.67
C THR A 366 -0.58 6.92 -8.82
N ASN A 367 0.18 7.99 -9.07
CA ASN A 367 -0.29 9.38 -9.17
C ASN A 367 -1.08 9.89 -7.95
N ALA A 368 -0.93 9.27 -6.77
CA ALA A 368 -1.55 9.76 -5.54
C ALA A 368 -0.87 11.06 -5.07
N SER A 369 -1.65 11.94 -4.43
CA SER A 369 -1.17 13.17 -3.81
C SER A 369 -1.03 12.97 -2.30
N LEU A 370 0.19 13.07 -1.77
CA LEU A 370 0.54 12.98 -0.36
C LEU A 370 1.33 14.23 0.07
N GLN A 371 0.84 15.42 -0.31
CA GLN A 371 1.53 16.68 -0.13
C GLN A 371 1.17 17.36 1.20
N ASN A 372 1.85 18.47 1.50
CA ASN A 372 1.53 19.37 2.61
C ASN A 372 1.69 18.70 3.99
N GLY A 373 2.82 18.03 4.22
CA GLY A 373 3.17 17.55 5.55
C GLY A 373 2.41 16.29 5.99
N VAL A 374 2.00 15.43 5.05
CA VAL A 374 1.40 14.13 5.38
C VAL A 374 2.30 13.39 6.37
N ALA A 375 1.74 12.98 7.50
CA ALA A 375 2.46 12.27 8.54
C ALA A 375 2.48 10.77 8.24
N LEU A 376 3.66 10.22 8.00
CA LEU A 376 3.92 8.81 7.64
C LEU A 376 4.86 8.12 8.63
N PHE A 377 5.08 8.70 9.80
CA PHE A 377 5.88 8.08 10.87
C PHE A 377 5.41 6.64 11.12
N SER A 378 6.34 5.69 11.20
CA SER A 378 6.09 4.26 11.37
C SER A 378 5.18 3.60 10.32
N ALA A 379 4.84 4.28 9.22
CA ALA A 379 4.01 3.68 8.16
C ALA A 379 4.82 2.64 7.36
N SER A 380 4.16 1.56 6.95
CA SER A 380 4.75 0.61 6.00
C SER A 380 4.22 0.88 4.60
N LEU A 381 5.09 1.22 3.67
CA LEU A 381 4.86 1.24 2.22
C LEU A 381 5.71 0.15 1.54
N SER A 382 6.03 -0.93 2.26
CA SER A 382 6.85 -2.01 1.75
C SER A 382 6.22 -2.62 0.50
N ASN A 383 7.00 -2.74 -0.58
CA ASN A 383 6.54 -3.23 -1.89
C ASN A 383 5.33 -2.46 -2.47
N ALA A 384 5.05 -1.24 -2.01
CA ALA A 384 4.01 -0.40 -2.58
C ALA A 384 4.42 0.11 -3.96
N THR A 385 3.43 0.41 -4.81
CA THR A 385 3.64 1.12 -6.07
C THR A 385 3.38 2.61 -5.86
N LEU A 386 4.38 3.46 -6.08
CA LEU A 386 4.32 4.91 -5.90
C LEU A 386 4.60 5.65 -7.23
N THR A 387 4.30 5.03 -8.37
CA THR A 387 4.61 5.60 -9.69
C THR A 387 3.97 6.99 -9.84
N GLY A 388 4.78 8.03 -10.03
CA GLY A 388 4.28 9.41 -10.14
C GLY A 388 3.60 9.97 -8.89
N ALA A 389 3.71 9.30 -7.74
CA ALA A 389 3.16 9.80 -6.48
C ALA A 389 3.91 11.08 -6.05
N ASN A 390 3.16 12.05 -5.52
CA ASN A 390 3.73 13.30 -5.04
C ASN A 390 3.75 13.33 -3.51
N LEU A 391 4.93 13.19 -2.92
CA LEU A 391 5.19 13.21 -1.49
C LEU A 391 5.90 14.50 -1.05
N THR A 392 5.67 15.63 -1.74
CA THR A 392 6.31 16.90 -1.39
C THR A 392 6.00 17.30 0.05
N GLY A 393 7.06 17.48 0.86
CA GLY A 393 7.00 17.84 2.27
C GLY A 393 6.50 16.72 3.19
N ALA A 394 6.34 15.49 2.70
CA ALA A 394 5.87 14.36 3.52
C ALA A 394 6.84 14.04 4.66
N GLN A 395 6.29 13.57 5.79
CA GLN A 395 7.03 13.33 7.03
C GLN A 395 7.15 11.82 7.30
N LEU A 396 8.20 11.21 6.77
CA LEU A 396 8.43 9.76 6.85
C LEU A 396 9.50 9.38 7.88
N GLY A 397 10.49 10.26 8.08
CA GLY A 397 11.67 9.98 8.89
C GLY A 397 11.46 10.12 10.39
N ALA A 398 12.40 9.56 11.16
CA ALA A 398 12.45 9.63 12.62
C ALA A 398 12.93 11.00 13.15
N LYS A 399 12.44 12.08 12.55
CA LYS A 399 12.61 13.47 12.98
C LYS A 399 11.25 14.16 12.96
N GLN A 400 10.93 14.92 13.98
CA GLN A 400 9.68 15.68 14.05
C GLN A 400 9.98 17.18 14.13
N GLU A 401 9.18 17.99 13.45
CA GLU A 401 9.25 19.43 13.56
C GLU A 401 8.81 19.84 14.97
N ALA A 402 9.70 20.51 15.71
CA ALA A 402 9.43 20.98 17.06
C ALA A 402 8.84 22.39 17.05
N PHE A 403 9.47 23.31 16.33
CA PHE A 403 9.05 24.71 16.21
C PHE A 403 9.77 25.39 15.03
N THR A 404 9.40 26.64 14.75
CA THR A 404 10.04 27.45 13.71
C THR A 404 10.77 28.66 14.30
N LEU A 405 11.79 29.13 13.59
CA LEU A 405 12.59 30.30 13.90
C LEU A 405 12.53 31.32 12.75
N SER A 406 12.79 32.59 13.07
CA SER A 406 12.92 33.66 12.08
C SER A 406 14.16 33.47 11.21
N THR A 407 14.03 33.69 9.90
CA THR A 407 15.14 33.71 8.95
C THR A 407 16.15 34.84 9.21
N SER A 408 15.81 35.83 10.03
CA SER A 408 16.76 36.85 10.51
C SER A 408 17.93 36.27 11.32
N LEU A 409 17.79 35.05 11.86
CA LEU A 409 18.82 34.37 12.64
C LEU A 409 19.88 33.66 11.77
N ILE A 410 19.76 33.68 10.44
CA ILE A 410 20.71 33.00 9.55
C ILE A 410 22.15 33.47 9.77
N SER A 411 22.37 34.77 9.92
CA SER A 411 23.71 35.31 10.19
C SER A 411 24.26 34.88 11.55
N ASP A 412 23.40 34.82 12.57
CA ASP A 412 23.78 34.32 13.91
C ASP A 412 24.18 32.84 13.84
N LEU A 413 23.36 32.01 13.18
CA LEU A 413 23.59 30.57 13.03
C LEU A 413 24.86 30.28 12.22
N ASN A 414 25.09 31.01 11.12
CA ASN A 414 26.32 30.91 10.33
C ASN A 414 27.57 31.35 11.12
N GLY A 415 27.41 32.18 12.14
CA GLY A 415 28.49 32.55 13.06
C GLY A 415 28.98 31.41 13.95
N GLY A 416 28.23 30.29 14.04
CA GLY A 416 28.64 29.08 14.77
C GLY A 416 28.65 29.21 16.29
N ALA A 417 28.15 30.32 16.84
CA ALA A 417 28.06 30.56 18.28
C ALA A 417 26.60 30.78 18.69
N VAL A 418 26.21 30.28 19.87
CA VAL A 418 24.88 30.53 20.44
C VAL A 418 24.80 31.97 20.93
N THR A 419 24.26 32.87 20.09
CA THR A 419 24.08 34.29 20.43
C THR A 419 22.88 34.49 21.36
N SER A 420 22.79 35.67 22.00
CA SER A 420 21.64 36.02 22.84
C SER A 420 20.31 35.96 22.08
N ALA A 421 20.32 36.28 20.78
CA ALA A 421 19.14 36.19 19.92
C ALA A 421 18.68 34.75 19.73
N ILE A 422 19.62 33.82 19.48
CA ILE A 422 19.33 32.38 19.37
C ILE A 422 18.79 31.83 20.70
N SER A 423 19.48 32.11 21.81
CA SER A 423 19.03 31.66 23.14
C SER A 423 17.62 32.17 23.47
N GLN A 424 17.33 33.43 23.18
CA GLN A 424 16.01 34.00 23.43
C GLN A 424 14.93 33.36 22.54
N ALA A 425 15.23 33.10 21.27
CA ALA A 425 14.28 32.48 20.35
C ALA A 425 13.93 31.05 20.79
N PHE A 426 14.94 30.25 21.17
CA PHE A 426 14.75 28.91 21.74
C PHE A 426 14.00 28.95 23.07
N GLN A 427 14.30 29.90 23.96
CA GLN A 427 13.57 30.09 25.21
C GLN A 427 12.09 30.42 24.96
N ASN A 428 11.81 31.32 24.01
CA ASN A 428 10.44 31.71 23.65
C ASN A 428 9.64 30.53 23.07
N ALA A 429 10.31 29.61 22.37
CA ALA A 429 9.73 28.38 21.86
C ALA A 429 9.55 27.27 22.93
N GLY A 430 10.02 27.49 24.17
CA GLY A 430 9.95 26.50 25.25
C GLY A 430 11.12 25.52 25.32
N TYR A 431 12.19 25.74 24.57
CA TYR A 431 13.39 24.89 24.49
C TYR A 431 14.65 25.65 24.94
N PRO A 432 14.75 26.13 26.20
CA PRO A 432 15.87 26.97 26.62
C PRO A 432 17.21 26.24 26.48
N LEU A 433 18.13 26.84 25.73
CA LEU A 433 19.50 26.32 25.54
C LEU A 433 20.37 26.62 26.76
N SER A 434 21.17 25.64 27.18
CA SER A 434 22.16 25.82 28.24
C SER A 434 23.39 26.59 27.75
N LYS A 435 24.24 27.02 28.68
CA LYS A 435 25.52 27.66 28.36
C LYS A 435 26.51 26.73 27.64
N ALA A 436 26.28 25.42 27.67
CA ALA A 436 27.11 24.43 26.99
C ALA A 436 26.65 24.15 25.56
N ALA A 437 25.55 24.75 25.10
CA ALA A 437 25.03 24.55 23.76
C ALA A 437 26.05 24.97 22.70
N THR A 438 26.23 24.16 21.67
CA THR A 438 27.13 24.41 20.55
C THR A 438 26.38 24.40 19.23
N ILE A 439 26.88 25.16 18.24
CA ILE A 439 26.33 25.19 16.89
C ILE A 439 27.37 24.63 15.92
N THR A 440 26.95 23.66 15.12
CA THR A 440 27.71 23.16 13.96
C THR A 440 27.01 23.65 12.69
N VAL A 441 27.73 24.44 11.90
CA VAL A 441 27.28 24.85 10.56
C VAL A 441 27.56 23.70 9.60
N ARG A 442 26.52 23.04 9.08
CA ARG A 442 26.68 21.98 8.07
C ARG A 442 26.70 22.58 6.67
N ILE A 443 25.66 23.34 6.32
CA ILE A 443 25.52 24.02 5.04
C ILE A 443 25.16 25.49 5.34
N PRO A 444 26.06 26.46 5.11
CA PRO A 444 25.79 27.85 5.37
C PRO A 444 24.47 28.31 4.74
N SER A 445 23.65 29.04 5.52
CA SER A 445 22.34 29.55 5.10
C SER A 445 21.26 28.49 4.80
N GLN A 446 21.54 27.19 4.96
CA GLN A 446 20.59 26.13 4.66
C GLN A 446 20.41 25.13 5.81
N ASN A 447 21.48 24.76 6.51
CA ASN A 447 21.42 23.67 7.47
C ASN A 447 22.43 23.81 8.62
N TRP A 448 21.94 23.65 9.84
CA TRP A 448 22.72 23.75 11.08
C TRP A 448 22.32 22.64 12.06
N ILE A 449 23.21 22.37 13.01
CA ILE A 449 22.94 21.51 14.17
C ILE A 449 23.20 22.34 15.42
N ILE A 450 22.29 22.29 16.39
CA ILE A 450 22.54 22.74 17.76
C ILE A 450 22.54 21.51 18.67
N THR A 451 23.61 21.35 19.45
CA THR A 451 23.71 20.27 20.44
C THR A 451 23.74 20.87 21.83
N ASP A 452 22.82 20.45 22.70
CA ASP A 452 22.73 20.90 24.08
C ASP A 452 22.33 19.75 25.02
N ASN A 453 23.18 19.42 26.00
CA ASN A 453 22.94 18.37 26.99
C ASN A 453 22.40 17.05 26.40
N ASN A 454 23.05 16.53 25.35
CA ASN A 454 22.66 15.34 24.56
C ASN A 454 21.40 15.50 23.70
N THR A 455 20.71 16.63 23.75
CA THR A 455 19.63 16.95 22.81
C THR A 455 20.24 17.54 21.55
N VAL A 456 19.76 17.08 20.40
CA VAL A 456 20.17 17.58 19.09
C VAL A 456 18.99 18.23 18.41
N TYR A 457 19.18 19.46 17.98
CA TYR A 457 18.27 20.18 17.10
C TYR A 457 18.89 20.30 15.72
N THR A 458 18.24 19.78 14.69
CA THR A 458 18.59 20.13 13.30
C THR A 458 17.78 21.36 12.89
N ILE A 459 18.42 22.34 12.28
CA ILE A 459 17.73 23.52 11.75
C ILE A 459 17.88 23.50 10.23
N THR A 460 16.77 23.60 9.51
CA THR A 460 16.76 23.71 8.03
C THR A 460 16.13 25.02 7.60
N ASN A 461 16.60 25.59 6.50
CA ASN A 461 15.98 26.75 5.90
C ASN A 461 14.81 26.33 5.01
N GLY A 462 13.57 26.61 5.44
CA GLY A 462 12.35 26.41 4.67
C GLY A 462 11.98 27.62 3.78
N GLY A 463 12.91 28.55 3.57
CA GLY A 463 12.71 29.77 2.78
C GLY A 463 12.00 30.88 3.55
N ALA A 464 10.76 30.64 3.99
CA ALA A 464 9.98 31.62 4.75
C ALA A 464 10.35 31.63 6.25
N VAL A 465 10.67 30.46 6.79
CA VAL A 465 11.03 30.22 8.18
C VAL A 465 12.20 29.24 8.24
N LEU A 466 12.85 29.16 9.40
CA LEU A 466 13.78 28.08 9.69
C LEU A 466 13.04 27.01 10.50
N ASN A 467 12.97 25.78 10.02
CA ASN A 467 12.33 24.68 10.74
C ASN A 467 13.34 24.04 11.70
N VAL A 468 12.92 23.82 12.95
CA VAL A 468 13.73 23.16 13.98
C VAL A 468 13.18 21.76 14.21
N TRP A 469 14.04 20.76 14.02
CA TRP A 469 13.71 19.34 14.06
C TRP A 469 14.36 18.68 15.26
N LEU A 470 13.58 17.81 15.92
CA LEU A 470 14.04 16.93 16.98
C LEU A 470 14.05 15.48 16.50
N TYR A 471 15.04 14.74 16.96
CA TYR A 471 15.16 13.32 16.69
C TYR A 471 14.21 12.55 17.60
N VAL A 472 13.49 11.59 17.03
CA VAL A 472 12.68 10.61 17.78
C VAL A 472 13.32 9.22 17.64
N SER A 473 12.65 8.16 18.07
CA SER A 473 13.19 6.81 17.94
C SER A 473 13.32 6.43 16.46
N SER A 474 14.42 5.80 16.05
CA SER A 474 14.58 5.31 14.67
C SER A 474 13.52 4.28 14.28
N ASN A 475 12.91 3.61 15.25
CA ASN A 475 11.77 2.71 15.04
C ASN A 475 10.50 3.46 14.58
N ASP A 476 10.52 4.79 14.64
CA ASP A 476 9.41 5.64 14.23
C ASP A 476 9.53 6.08 12.76
N ALA A 477 10.58 5.67 12.04
CA ALA A 477 10.71 5.94 10.61
C ALA A 477 9.81 5.00 9.78
N ALA A 478 9.36 5.47 8.63
CA ALA A 478 8.61 4.67 7.67
C ALA A 478 9.48 3.58 7.01
N VAL A 479 8.83 2.59 6.42
CA VAL A 479 9.48 1.52 5.64
C VAL A 479 8.96 1.53 4.21
N LEU A 480 9.84 1.76 3.24
CA LEU A 480 9.58 1.71 1.79
C LEU A 480 10.33 0.54 1.12
N ALA A 481 10.79 -0.44 1.90
CA ALA A 481 11.61 -1.53 1.38
C ALA A 481 10.92 -2.24 0.18
N GLY A 482 11.63 -2.36 -0.94
CA GLY A 482 11.14 -2.96 -2.18
C GLY A 482 10.08 -2.13 -2.93
N ALA A 483 9.78 -0.89 -2.54
CA ALA A 483 8.78 -0.09 -3.22
C ALA A 483 9.16 0.23 -4.68
N TYR A 484 8.16 0.18 -5.57
CA TYR A 484 8.30 0.52 -6.97
C TYR A 484 7.81 1.96 -7.22
N MET A 485 8.74 2.89 -7.43
CA MET A 485 8.44 4.32 -7.36
C MET A 485 9.07 5.17 -8.49
N PRO A 486 8.96 4.76 -9.77
CA PRO A 486 9.41 5.60 -10.86
C PRO A 486 8.60 6.91 -10.89
N ASN A 487 9.27 8.02 -11.20
CA ASN A 487 8.69 9.36 -11.22
C ASN A 487 8.13 9.87 -9.88
N ALA A 488 8.37 9.20 -8.76
CA ALA A 488 7.94 9.66 -7.45
C ALA A 488 8.71 10.91 -7.01
N ILE A 489 7.99 11.89 -6.44
CA ILE A 489 8.52 13.18 -6.02
C ILE A 489 8.61 13.22 -4.50
N PHE A 490 9.82 13.45 -3.96
CA PHE A 490 10.11 13.59 -2.53
C PHE A 490 10.72 14.96 -2.19
N THR A 491 10.43 16.00 -2.98
CA THR A 491 10.89 17.37 -2.70
C THR A 491 10.49 17.79 -1.27
N ASP A 492 11.43 18.36 -0.50
CA ASP A 492 11.25 18.77 0.90
C ASP A 492 10.82 17.64 1.87
N ALA A 493 10.82 16.38 1.44
CA ALA A 493 10.40 15.27 2.29
C ALA A 493 11.45 14.98 3.38
N ASN A 494 10.96 14.66 4.57
CA ASN A 494 11.78 14.16 5.66
C ASN A 494 11.91 12.63 5.53
N LEU A 495 13.09 12.17 5.10
CA LEU A 495 13.43 10.76 4.89
C LEU A 495 14.50 10.26 5.88
N TYR A 496 14.67 10.96 7.01
CA TYR A 496 15.70 10.62 7.99
C TYR A 496 15.53 9.19 8.54
N ALA A 497 16.58 8.37 8.40
CA ALA A 497 16.61 6.98 8.83
C ALA A 497 15.49 6.07 8.25
N VAL A 498 14.85 6.48 7.16
CA VAL A 498 13.82 5.67 6.48
C VAL A 498 14.48 4.47 5.81
N ASN A 499 13.85 3.30 5.95
CA ASN A 499 14.28 2.10 5.22
C ASN A 499 13.71 2.16 3.79
N MET A 500 14.57 2.41 2.82
CA MET A 500 14.27 2.47 1.39
C MET A 500 15.08 1.41 0.63
N SER A 501 15.42 0.29 1.27
CA SER A 501 16.24 -0.73 0.66
C SER A 501 15.51 -1.40 -0.52
N GLY A 502 16.22 -1.64 -1.62
CA GLY A 502 15.65 -2.29 -2.80
C GLY A 502 14.62 -1.47 -3.58
N VAL A 503 14.44 -0.18 -3.28
CA VAL A 503 13.48 0.66 -4.01
C VAL A 503 13.87 0.87 -5.47
N ASN A 504 12.88 1.05 -6.33
CA ASN A 504 13.04 1.47 -7.71
C ASN A 504 12.66 2.95 -7.85
N TRP A 505 13.64 3.85 -7.75
CA TRP A 505 13.42 5.31 -7.76
C TRP A 505 14.28 5.97 -8.84
N TYR A 506 13.62 6.28 -9.95
CA TYR A 506 14.22 6.85 -11.14
C TYR A 506 13.10 7.46 -11.99
N GLY A 507 13.43 8.04 -13.13
CA GLY A 507 12.44 8.59 -14.06
C GLY A 507 12.55 10.10 -14.20
N SER A 508 12.07 10.62 -15.33
CA SER A 508 12.18 12.03 -15.72
C SER A 508 11.54 13.02 -14.75
N SER A 509 10.57 12.58 -13.95
CA SER A 509 9.90 13.41 -12.93
C SER A 509 10.33 13.07 -11.49
N ALA A 510 11.20 12.08 -11.29
CA ALA A 510 11.65 11.72 -9.95
C ALA A 510 12.53 12.83 -9.37
N LYS A 511 12.30 13.21 -8.11
CA LYS A 511 12.96 14.36 -7.47
C LYS A 511 13.22 14.14 -6.00
N ALA A 512 14.41 14.54 -5.55
CA ALA A 512 14.82 14.55 -4.15
C ALA A 512 15.22 15.96 -3.67
N ASP A 513 14.71 17.02 -4.32
CA ASP A 513 15.10 18.40 -4.05
C ASP A 513 14.89 18.75 -2.57
N ASN A 514 15.96 19.15 -1.86
CA ASN A 514 15.96 19.49 -0.43
C ASN A 514 15.50 18.37 0.54
N ALA A 515 15.36 17.14 0.05
CA ALA A 515 14.97 15.99 0.87
C ALA A 515 16.04 15.68 1.93
N ASP A 516 15.59 15.29 3.14
CA ASP A 516 16.47 14.83 4.22
C ASP A 516 16.69 13.31 4.15
N LEU A 517 17.70 12.87 3.40
CA LEU A 517 18.12 11.46 3.29
C LEU A 517 19.20 11.09 4.33
N GLU A 518 19.39 11.88 5.38
CA GLU A 518 20.37 11.55 6.43
C GLU A 518 20.04 10.20 7.06
N GLU A 519 21.01 9.29 7.09
CA GLU A 519 20.92 7.91 7.56
C GLU A 519 19.90 6.99 6.87
N ALA A 520 19.27 7.45 5.78
CA ALA A 520 18.37 6.62 4.97
C ALA A 520 19.09 5.35 4.49
N ASP A 521 18.33 4.25 4.44
CA ASP A 521 18.84 2.97 3.94
C ASP A 521 18.37 2.75 2.50
N LEU A 522 19.25 2.99 1.54
CA LEU A 522 19.04 2.80 0.10
C LEU A 522 19.85 1.60 -0.43
N ALA A 523 20.20 0.64 0.44
CA ALA A 523 20.93 -0.55 0.00
C ALA A 523 20.14 -1.34 -1.06
N ASN A 524 20.84 -1.84 -2.09
CA ASN A 524 20.25 -2.55 -3.24
C ASN A 524 19.21 -1.73 -4.03
N ALA A 525 19.08 -0.42 -3.79
CA ALA A 525 18.15 0.42 -4.52
C ALA A 525 18.59 0.62 -5.97
N ASN A 526 17.61 0.80 -6.84
CA ASN A 526 17.81 1.14 -8.23
C ASN A 526 17.55 2.63 -8.44
N LEU A 527 18.63 3.40 -8.53
CA LEU A 527 18.69 4.86 -8.49
C LEU A 527 19.34 5.45 -9.76
N GLY A 528 19.38 4.67 -10.84
CA GLY A 528 20.01 5.10 -12.09
C GLY A 528 19.39 6.41 -12.58
N SER A 529 20.23 7.34 -13.05
CA SER A 529 19.86 8.69 -13.50
C SER A 529 19.24 9.65 -12.48
N MET A 530 19.11 9.27 -11.19
CA MET A 530 18.60 10.18 -10.16
C MET A 530 19.49 11.41 -9.97
N ASP A 531 18.88 12.55 -9.71
CA ASP A 531 19.55 13.77 -9.29
C ASP A 531 19.38 13.99 -7.78
N PHE A 532 20.50 13.86 -7.05
CA PHE A 532 20.59 14.08 -5.61
C PHE A 532 21.29 15.38 -5.25
N SER A 533 21.62 16.25 -6.21
CA SER A 533 22.44 17.45 -5.98
C SER A 533 21.93 18.38 -4.87
N GLN A 534 20.62 18.38 -4.63
CA GLN A 534 19.96 19.18 -3.60
C GLN A 534 19.56 18.38 -2.36
N ALA A 535 19.86 17.08 -2.31
CA ALA A 535 19.50 16.21 -1.19
C ALA A 535 20.59 16.18 -0.11
N ARG A 536 20.18 15.96 1.14
CA ARG A 536 21.09 15.81 2.29
C ARG A 536 21.30 14.33 2.58
N MET A 537 22.51 13.80 2.38
CA MET A 537 22.75 12.33 2.38
C MET A 537 23.77 11.87 3.44
N TYR A 538 23.89 12.60 4.55
CA TYR A 538 24.84 12.27 5.62
C TYR A 538 24.60 10.86 6.17
N GLY A 539 25.64 10.02 6.26
CA GLY A 539 25.51 8.66 6.80
C GLY A 539 24.55 7.73 6.06
N CYS A 540 24.16 8.08 4.82
CA CYS A 540 23.26 7.27 3.99
C CYS A 540 23.91 5.93 3.63
N ASN A 541 23.11 4.86 3.62
CA ASN A 541 23.56 3.55 3.14
C ASN A 541 23.14 3.37 1.68
N LEU A 542 24.10 3.27 0.77
CA LEU A 542 23.93 3.02 -0.67
C LEU A 542 24.60 1.70 -1.08
N ASP A 543 24.81 0.78 -0.13
CA ASP A 543 25.49 -0.48 -0.39
C ASP A 543 24.78 -1.28 -1.48
N SER A 544 25.55 -1.75 -2.46
CA SER A 544 25.05 -2.50 -3.63
C SER A 544 23.97 -1.76 -4.45
N ALA A 545 23.78 -0.45 -4.26
CA ALA A 545 22.83 0.32 -5.04
C ALA A 545 23.31 0.50 -6.48
N ASN A 546 22.37 0.58 -7.42
CA ASN A 546 22.63 0.96 -8.79
C ASN A 546 22.48 2.47 -8.97
N LEU A 547 23.60 3.16 -9.16
CA LEU A 547 23.72 4.61 -9.31
C LEU A 547 24.28 4.98 -10.69
N ILE A 548 24.14 4.10 -11.69
CA ILE A 548 24.66 4.36 -13.03
C ILE A 548 24.07 5.67 -13.57
N ALA A 549 24.95 6.57 -14.01
CA ALA A 549 24.61 7.91 -14.48
C ALA A 549 23.85 8.80 -13.48
N ALA A 550 23.85 8.50 -12.18
CA ALA A 550 23.26 9.38 -11.17
C ALA A 550 24.09 10.66 -10.98
N THR A 551 23.42 11.76 -10.62
CA THR A 551 24.05 13.05 -10.32
C THR A 551 24.10 13.26 -8.80
N LEU A 552 25.31 13.34 -8.25
CA LEU A 552 25.60 13.56 -6.83
C LEU A 552 26.44 14.84 -6.61
N ASN A 553 26.31 15.81 -7.50
CA ASN A 553 27.07 17.05 -7.43
C ASN A 553 26.77 17.83 -6.14
N GLY A 554 27.81 18.29 -5.45
CA GLY A 554 27.66 19.05 -4.21
C GLY A 554 27.06 18.28 -3.03
N THR A 555 26.82 16.97 -3.18
CA THR A 555 26.18 16.17 -2.13
C THR A 555 27.09 15.96 -0.92
N TYR A 556 26.47 15.82 0.24
CA TYR A 556 27.17 15.52 1.48
C TYR A 556 27.01 14.05 1.85
N LEU A 557 28.04 13.25 1.51
CA LEU A 557 28.19 11.84 1.85
C LEU A 557 29.24 11.66 2.96
N THR A 558 29.22 12.55 3.95
CA THR A 558 30.07 12.48 5.15
C THR A 558 29.32 11.80 6.29
N PRO A 559 29.96 11.50 7.44
CA PRO A 559 29.26 10.91 8.56
C PRO A 559 28.07 11.74 9.04
N SER A 560 27.00 11.05 9.45
CA SER A 560 25.84 11.66 10.11
C SER A 560 26.19 12.19 11.49
N ILE A 561 25.22 12.84 12.13
CA ILE A 561 25.38 13.27 13.51
C ILE A 561 25.63 12.11 14.49
N ASN A 562 25.05 10.92 14.21
CA ASN A 562 25.30 9.72 15.01
C ASN A 562 26.60 9.01 14.63
N LYS A 563 27.45 9.66 13.81
CA LYS A 563 28.73 9.14 13.31
C LYS A 563 28.58 7.91 12.42
N LYS A 564 27.39 7.66 11.86
CA LYS A 564 27.18 6.65 10.84
C LYS A 564 27.87 7.11 9.57
N GLN A 565 28.75 6.30 9.01
CA GLN A 565 29.43 6.62 7.75
C GLN A 565 28.46 6.49 6.58
N ALA A 566 28.62 7.34 5.56
CA ALA A 566 27.98 7.06 4.28
C ALA A 566 28.71 5.88 3.62
N SER A 567 27.95 4.94 3.05
CA SER A 567 28.50 3.73 2.46
C SER A 567 27.97 3.55 1.04
N LEU A 568 28.88 3.25 0.11
CA LEU A 568 28.64 2.91 -1.29
C LEU A 568 29.32 1.56 -1.58
N ALA A 569 29.43 0.67 -0.59
CA ALA A 569 30.16 -0.57 -0.75
C ALA A 569 29.46 -1.43 -1.80
N PHE A 570 30.20 -1.98 -2.75
CA PHE A 570 29.66 -2.77 -3.88
C PHE A 570 28.65 -2.03 -4.77
N ALA A 571 28.48 -0.71 -4.62
CA ALA A 571 27.55 0.06 -5.44
C ALA A 571 28.04 0.18 -6.90
N ASN A 572 27.11 0.24 -7.84
CA ASN A 572 27.40 0.50 -9.25
C ASN A 572 27.36 2.01 -9.52
N ILE A 573 28.52 2.67 -9.53
CA ILE A 573 28.63 4.14 -9.68
C ILE A 573 29.23 4.56 -11.03
N GLN A 574 29.07 3.71 -12.04
CA GLN A 574 29.65 3.89 -13.37
C GLN A 574 28.95 5.06 -14.07
N GLY A 575 29.72 6.06 -14.52
CA GLY A 575 29.18 7.27 -15.13
C GLY A 575 28.50 8.24 -14.17
N ALA A 576 28.47 7.95 -12.86
CA ALA A 576 27.93 8.85 -11.86
C ALA A 576 28.82 10.11 -11.71
N VAL A 577 28.21 11.23 -11.35
CA VAL A 577 28.87 12.53 -11.27
C VAL A 577 28.94 13.01 -9.82
N PHE A 578 30.15 13.24 -9.31
CA PHE A 578 30.40 13.64 -7.91
C PHE A 578 31.07 15.02 -7.83
N GLN A 579 30.87 15.92 -8.80
CA GLN A 579 31.57 17.20 -8.79
C GLN A 579 31.22 17.99 -7.51
N GLN A 580 32.24 18.45 -6.78
CA GLN A 580 32.08 19.20 -5.53
C GLN A 580 31.38 18.43 -4.39
N ALA A 581 31.16 17.13 -4.54
CA ALA A 581 30.65 16.29 -3.46
C ALA A 581 31.62 16.24 -2.27
N GLN A 582 31.13 15.81 -1.13
CA GLN A 582 31.90 15.65 0.11
C GLN A 582 31.82 14.18 0.55
N LEU A 583 32.90 13.42 0.38
CA LEU A 583 32.98 11.98 0.67
C LEU A 583 33.95 11.67 1.82
N GLN A 584 34.29 12.65 2.65
CA GLN A 584 35.20 12.42 3.77
C GLN A 584 34.64 11.33 4.69
N ASN A 585 35.47 10.34 4.98
CA ASN A 585 35.13 9.15 5.77
C ASN A 585 34.04 8.25 5.17
N ALA A 586 33.70 8.41 3.88
CA ALA A 586 32.82 7.50 3.16
C ALA A 586 33.48 6.14 2.91
N VAL A 587 32.66 5.11 2.67
CA VAL A 587 33.11 3.74 2.37
C VAL A 587 32.73 3.37 0.94
N LEU A 588 33.73 3.20 0.06
CA LEU A 588 33.51 2.83 -1.34
C LEU A 588 34.01 1.42 -1.67
N THR A 589 34.28 0.59 -0.66
CA THR A 589 34.85 -0.76 -0.85
C THR A 589 34.13 -1.53 -1.95
N ASN A 590 34.86 -1.97 -2.97
CA ASN A 590 34.37 -2.70 -4.13
C ASN A 590 33.28 -1.99 -4.97
N ALA A 591 33.13 -0.67 -4.85
CA ALA A 591 32.26 0.08 -5.75
C ALA A 591 32.74 -0.05 -7.21
N ALA A 592 31.82 -0.20 -8.15
CA ALA A 592 32.10 -0.28 -9.57
C ALA A 592 32.36 1.13 -10.12
N VAL A 593 33.64 1.50 -10.23
CA VAL A 593 34.07 2.79 -10.79
C VAL A 593 34.45 2.59 -12.26
N SER A 594 33.82 3.37 -13.15
CA SER A 594 34.22 3.40 -14.55
C SER A 594 35.38 4.38 -14.73
N LEU A 595 36.50 3.88 -15.24
CA LEU A 595 37.75 4.60 -15.37
C LEU A 595 37.96 5.13 -16.79
N ASN A 596 38.81 6.17 -16.88
CA ASN A 596 39.35 6.65 -18.14
C ASN A 596 40.68 5.98 -18.43
N GLU A 597 40.97 5.81 -19.71
CA GLU A 597 42.32 5.44 -20.12
C GLU A 597 43.29 6.59 -19.89
N GLY A 598 44.32 6.43 -19.05
CA GLY A 598 45.40 7.42 -18.88
C GLY A 598 45.39 8.16 -17.53
N PRO A 599 46.10 9.30 -17.41
CA PRO A 599 46.66 10.12 -18.49
C PRO A 599 47.80 9.44 -19.24
N PHE A 600 47.79 9.55 -20.57
CA PHE A 600 48.82 9.01 -21.44
C PHE A 600 50.10 9.84 -21.41
N PHE A 601 49.97 11.16 -21.56
CA PHE A 601 51.08 12.12 -21.56
C PHE A 601 50.54 13.53 -21.31
N THR A 602 51.42 14.48 -21.03
CA THR A 602 51.04 15.89 -20.87
C THR A 602 51.55 16.74 -22.03
N LEU A 603 50.82 17.81 -22.30
CA LEU A 603 51.12 18.83 -23.29
C LEU A 603 51.29 20.18 -22.58
N ALA A 604 52.10 21.05 -23.20
CA ALA A 604 52.22 22.43 -22.75
C ALA A 604 50.88 23.17 -22.88
N SER A 605 50.54 24.04 -21.91
CA SER A 605 49.31 24.84 -21.94
C SER A 605 49.20 25.78 -23.15
N SER A 606 50.29 26.04 -23.87
CA SER A 606 50.29 26.81 -25.12
C SER A 606 49.43 26.17 -26.22
N TYR A 607 49.26 24.84 -26.21
CA TYR A 607 48.40 24.15 -27.19
C TYR A 607 46.90 24.39 -26.98
N ALA A 608 46.48 24.95 -25.85
CA ALA A 608 45.08 25.27 -25.59
C ALA A 608 44.51 26.24 -26.63
N VAL A 609 45.34 27.17 -27.14
CA VAL A 609 44.93 28.13 -28.19
C VAL A 609 44.58 27.41 -29.49
N ASP A 610 45.38 26.44 -29.90
CA ASP A 610 45.12 25.64 -31.09
C ASP A 610 43.81 24.83 -30.91
N LEU A 611 43.63 24.24 -29.73
CA LEU A 611 42.47 23.42 -29.39
C LEU A 611 41.16 24.23 -29.27
N ASP A 612 41.21 25.42 -28.66
CA ASP A 612 40.07 26.36 -28.58
C ASP A 612 39.62 26.81 -29.97
N ASN A 613 40.57 26.99 -30.90
CA ASN A 613 40.30 27.28 -32.31
C ASN A 613 39.92 26.05 -33.13
N GLN A 614 39.77 24.89 -32.49
CA GLN A 614 39.45 23.59 -33.13
C GLN A 614 40.46 23.18 -34.21
N THR A 615 41.74 23.55 -34.03
CA THR A 615 42.82 23.25 -34.97
C THR A 615 43.81 22.24 -34.39
N ILE A 616 44.36 21.38 -35.25
CA ILE A 616 45.44 20.45 -34.91
C ILE A 616 46.71 20.92 -35.61
N SER A 617 47.56 21.67 -34.91
CA SER A 617 48.82 22.14 -35.47
C SER A 617 49.79 20.98 -35.74
N ALA A 618 50.75 21.20 -36.66
CA ALA A 618 51.78 20.20 -36.95
C ALA A 618 52.61 19.86 -35.70
N ALA A 619 52.83 20.83 -34.81
CA ALA A 619 53.52 20.64 -33.54
C ALA A 619 52.69 19.74 -32.59
N LEU A 620 51.39 19.99 -32.44
CA LEU A 620 50.50 19.15 -31.65
C LEU A 620 50.47 17.70 -32.18
N ARG A 621 50.34 17.54 -33.50
CA ARG A 621 50.38 16.21 -34.15
C ARG A 621 51.71 15.49 -33.89
N SER A 622 52.83 16.21 -33.93
CA SER A 622 54.15 15.64 -33.59
C SER A 622 54.23 15.18 -32.13
N GLN A 623 53.64 15.92 -31.19
CA GLN A 623 53.62 15.49 -29.78
C GLN A 623 52.84 14.18 -29.61
N PHE A 624 51.67 14.08 -30.22
CA PHE A 624 50.87 12.85 -30.24
C PHE A 624 51.64 11.67 -30.85
N GLN A 625 52.32 11.89 -31.99
CA GLN A 625 53.18 10.88 -32.62
C GLN A 625 54.34 10.43 -31.70
N THR A 626 55.06 11.36 -31.08
CA THR A 626 56.20 11.08 -30.21
C THR A 626 55.80 10.31 -28.97
N ASN A 627 54.60 10.55 -28.44
CA ASN A 627 54.07 9.82 -27.30
C ASN A 627 53.36 8.51 -27.71
N HIS A 628 53.53 8.04 -28.95
CA HIS A 628 52.96 6.79 -29.48
C HIS A 628 51.42 6.76 -29.65
N PHE A 629 50.79 7.93 -29.73
CA PHE A 629 49.34 8.10 -29.98
C PHE A 629 49.09 8.93 -31.25
N PRO A 630 49.45 8.46 -32.46
CA PRO A 630 49.37 9.29 -33.66
C PRO A 630 47.94 9.73 -33.99
N LEU A 631 47.79 10.99 -34.40
CA LEU A 631 46.52 11.54 -34.90
C LEU A 631 46.38 11.34 -36.41
N ASP A 632 45.22 10.88 -36.85
CA ASP A 632 44.92 10.64 -38.26
C ASP A 632 44.87 11.94 -39.06
N PRO A 633 45.19 11.96 -40.36
CA PRO A 633 45.10 13.15 -41.22
C PRO A 633 43.78 13.92 -41.10
N GLY A 634 42.65 13.21 -40.94
CA GLY A 634 41.32 13.81 -40.77
C GLY A 634 40.87 14.03 -39.33
N ALA A 635 41.75 13.96 -38.34
CA ALA A 635 41.35 14.14 -36.93
C ALA A 635 40.73 15.52 -36.68
N THR A 636 39.69 15.56 -35.86
CA THR A 636 38.93 16.78 -35.54
C THR A 636 38.99 17.08 -34.05
N VAL A 637 39.06 18.36 -33.69
CA VAL A 637 38.97 18.83 -32.29
C VAL A 637 37.56 19.31 -31.99
N THR A 638 37.00 18.92 -30.84
CA THR A 638 35.78 19.52 -30.30
C THR A 638 36.10 20.22 -28.98
N VAL A 639 35.66 21.46 -28.84
CA VAL A 639 35.73 22.21 -27.58
C VAL A 639 34.55 21.78 -26.71
N VAL A 640 34.81 21.14 -25.57
CA VAL A 640 33.76 20.76 -24.61
C VAL A 640 33.55 21.89 -23.60
N THR A 641 34.64 22.40 -23.05
CA THR A 641 34.65 23.59 -22.19
C THR A 641 35.79 24.49 -22.64
N LEU A 642 35.45 25.70 -23.10
CA LEU A 642 36.42 26.66 -23.62
C LEU A 642 37.54 26.91 -22.60
N GLY A 643 38.80 26.77 -23.03
CA GLY A 643 39.98 27.01 -22.20
C GLY A 643 40.33 25.91 -21.19
N SER A 644 39.55 24.84 -21.08
CA SER A 644 39.78 23.81 -20.06
C SER A 644 39.53 22.35 -20.45
N TYR A 645 38.66 22.06 -21.43
CA TYR A 645 38.37 20.69 -21.85
C TYR A 645 38.09 20.58 -23.35
N TRP A 646 38.87 19.72 -24.02
CA TRP A 646 38.74 19.43 -25.44
C TRP A 646 38.73 17.93 -25.68
N THR A 647 38.22 17.53 -26.85
CA THR A 647 38.38 16.18 -27.35
C THR A 647 38.98 16.18 -28.75
N ILE A 648 39.87 15.23 -29.05
CA ILE A 648 40.36 14.96 -30.40
C ILE A 648 39.84 13.60 -30.84
N LYS A 649 39.16 13.57 -31.99
CA LYS A 649 38.62 12.35 -32.59
C LYS A 649 39.34 12.04 -33.90
N ASN A 650 39.86 10.83 -34.04
CA ASN A 650 40.41 10.33 -35.30
C ASN A 650 39.29 9.94 -36.30
N ALA A 651 39.50 10.19 -37.59
CA ALA A 651 38.47 10.02 -38.63
C ALA A 651 38.38 8.60 -39.23
N SER A 652 39.43 7.77 -39.11
CA SER A 652 39.56 6.53 -39.88
C SER A 652 38.84 5.31 -39.28
N ASN A 653 38.25 5.43 -38.09
CA ASN A 653 37.60 4.30 -37.41
C ASN A 653 36.42 4.79 -36.54
N PRO A 654 35.18 4.30 -36.74
CA PRO A 654 34.02 4.75 -35.96
C PRO A 654 34.05 4.37 -34.47
N ILE A 655 34.97 3.49 -34.04
CA ILE A 655 34.95 2.84 -32.70
C ILE A 655 36.15 3.25 -31.79
N TYR A 656 37.15 4.05 -32.25
CA TYR A 656 38.32 4.51 -31.43
C TYR A 656 38.95 5.85 -31.91
N PRO A 657 39.90 6.48 -31.16
CA PRO A 657 39.95 6.87 -29.76
C PRO A 657 39.61 8.37 -29.63
N ILE A 658 38.71 8.72 -28.70
CA ILE A 658 38.49 10.13 -28.36
C ILE A 658 39.54 10.48 -27.32
N TYR A 659 40.55 11.24 -27.71
CA TYR A 659 41.51 11.77 -26.76
C TYR A 659 40.86 12.91 -26.01
N SER A 660 40.65 12.76 -24.70
CA SER A 660 40.25 13.85 -23.83
C SER A 660 41.49 14.64 -23.44
N ILE A 661 41.41 15.97 -23.55
CA ILE A 661 42.50 16.87 -23.17
C ILE A 661 41.94 17.80 -22.11
N VAL A 662 42.39 17.67 -20.87
CA VAL A 662 41.92 18.49 -19.74
C VAL A 662 43.05 19.36 -19.23
N LYS A 663 42.79 20.65 -19.06
CA LYS A 663 43.75 21.58 -18.46
C LYS A 663 43.68 21.49 -16.95
N ILE A 664 44.81 21.14 -16.32
CA ILE A 664 44.97 21.13 -14.87
C ILE A 664 46.21 21.98 -14.55
N GLY A 665 45.98 23.11 -13.87
CA GLY A 665 47.04 24.09 -13.62
C GLY A 665 47.67 24.61 -14.92
N THR A 666 48.96 24.36 -15.11
CA THR A 666 49.76 24.85 -16.24
C THR A 666 49.97 23.83 -17.36
N GLN A 667 49.42 22.62 -17.24
CA GLN A 667 49.56 21.55 -18.22
C GLN A 667 48.20 21.10 -18.77
N LEU A 668 48.23 20.49 -19.95
CA LEU A 668 47.10 19.79 -20.54
C LEU A 668 47.37 18.28 -20.43
N TYR A 669 46.45 17.53 -19.87
CA TYR A 669 46.56 16.09 -19.70
C TYR A 669 45.82 15.41 -20.83
N VAL A 670 46.51 14.59 -21.60
CA VAL A 670 45.91 13.78 -22.67
C VAL A 670 45.55 12.42 -22.09
N SER A 671 44.27 12.06 -22.15
CA SER A 671 43.73 10.75 -21.77
C SER A 671 42.90 10.19 -22.92
N GLY A 672 42.58 8.89 -22.88
CA GLY A 672 41.64 8.26 -23.77
C GLY A 672 40.19 8.47 -23.33
N GLY A 673 39.29 7.74 -23.98
CA GLY A 673 37.88 7.66 -23.60
C GLY A 673 37.66 6.78 -22.36
N PRO A 674 36.38 6.57 -21.97
CA PRO A 674 36.03 5.60 -20.95
C PRO A 674 36.49 4.20 -21.37
N ILE A 675 37.23 3.53 -20.50
CA ILE A 675 37.60 2.11 -20.67
C ILE A 675 36.66 1.19 -19.90
N GLY A 676 35.86 1.75 -18.99
CA GLY A 676 34.89 1.03 -18.21
C GLY A 676 35.42 0.65 -16.83
N VAL A 677 34.77 -0.34 -16.21
CA VAL A 677 35.10 -0.77 -14.86
C VAL A 677 36.12 -1.91 -14.89
N HIS A 678 37.14 -1.84 -14.05
CA HIS A 678 38.08 -2.94 -13.87
C HIS A 678 37.36 -4.16 -13.26
N LEU A 679 37.53 -5.32 -13.87
CA LEU A 679 36.90 -6.57 -13.46
C LEU A 679 37.90 -7.54 -12.85
N PHE A 680 38.97 -7.89 -13.57
CA PHE A 680 39.99 -8.84 -13.13
C PHE A 680 41.26 -8.72 -13.99
N ASN A 681 42.31 -9.46 -13.65
CA ASN A 681 43.60 -9.46 -14.34
C ASN A 681 43.89 -10.81 -15.02
N LEU A 682 44.57 -10.77 -16.16
CA LEU A 682 45.21 -11.92 -16.82
C LEU A 682 46.74 -11.81 -16.76
N PRO A 683 47.48 -12.92 -16.84
CA PRO A 683 48.93 -12.91 -16.98
C PRO A 683 49.39 -12.25 -18.31
N GLN A 684 50.46 -11.45 -18.27
CA GLN A 684 51.06 -10.81 -19.46
C GLN A 684 51.44 -11.80 -20.57
N SER A 685 51.71 -13.06 -20.22
CA SER A 685 52.05 -14.12 -21.17
C SER A 685 50.97 -14.38 -22.23
N MET A 686 49.71 -14.03 -21.95
CA MET A 686 48.58 -14.22 -22.87
C MET A 686 48.52 -13.18 -24.00
N SER A 687 49.33 -12.12 -23.95
CA SER A 687 49.37 -11.05 -24.97
C SER A 687 49.55 -11.57 -26.41
N LYS A 688 50.39 -12.60 -26.61
CA LYS A 688 50.62 -13.19 -27.93
C LYS A 688 49.38 -13.86 -28.53
N GLU A 689 48.55 -14.46 -27.69
CA GLU A 689 47.31 -15.11 -28.11
C GLU A 689 46.28 -14.05 -28.50
N LEU A 690 46.19 -12.97 -27.72
CA LEU A 690 45.33 -11.82 -28.01
C LEU A 690 45.73 -11.10 -29.32
N ASP A 691 47.04 -10.92 -29.57
CA ASP A 691 47.56 -10.38 -30.85
C ASP A 691 47.17 -11.26 -32.04
N ALA A 692 47.17 -12.58 -31.85
CA ALA A 692 46.72 -13.55 -32.85
C ALA A 692 45.18 -13.65 -32.96
N LYS A 693 44.43 -12.83 -32.21
CA LYS A 693 42.96 -12.88 -32.09
C LYS A 693 42.43 -14.25 -31.65
N ASN A 694 43.21 -14.98 -30.87
CA ASN A 694 42.90 -16.32 -30.41
C ASN A 694 42.42 -16.31 -28.96
N LEU A 695 41.14 -16.60 -28.73
CA LEU A 695 40.59 -16.80 -27.39
C LEU A 695 40.85 -18.24 -26.91
N ALA A 696 42.07 -18.51 -26.47
CA ALA A 696 42.46 -19.82 -25.95
C ALA A 696 41.65 -20.24 -24.71
N SER A 697 41.62 -21.54 -24.41
CA SER A 697 40.86 -22.08 -23.27
C SER A 697 41.22 -21.43 -21.94
N ASP A 698 42.48 -21.06 -21.73
CA ASP A 698 42.91 -20.40 -20.49
C ASP A 698 42.31 -19.00 -20.33
N ILE A 699 42.16 -18.23 -21.42
CA ILE A 699 41.48 -16.94 -21.43
C ILE A 699 39.99 -17.15 -21.11
N GLN A 700 39.33 -18.10 -21.79
CA GLN A 700 37.91 -18.41 -21.55
C GLN A 700 37.64 -18.87 -20.10
N ASN A 701 38.53 -19.69 -19.54
CA ASN A 701 38.46 -20.16 -18.16
C ASN A 701 38.65 -19.02 -17.16
N ALA A 702 39.54 -18.07 -17.43
CA ALA A 702 39.75 -16.91 -16.57
C ALA A 702 38.52 -16.00 -16.54
N PHE A 703 37.93 -15.70 -17.71
CA PHE A 703 36.67 -14.97 -17.82
C PHE A 703 35.53 -15.66 -17.05
N SER A 704 35.37 -16.97 -17.25
CA SER A 704 34.35 -17.76 -16.54
C SER A 704 34.57 -17.77 -15.03
N SER A 705 35.82 -17.92 -14.58
CA SER A 705 36.19 -17.94 -13.16
C SER A 705 36.00 -16.58 -12.48
N ALA A 706 36.14 -15.49 -13.23
CA ALA A 706 35.87 -14.13 -12.77
C ALA A 706 34.37 -13.78 -12.75
N GLY A 707 33.49 -14.66 -13.26
CA GLY A 707 32.05 -14.44 -13.33
C GLY A 707 31.56 -13.75 -14.60
N TYR A 708 32.38 -13.70 -15.65
CA TYR A 708 32.08 -13.06 -16.94
C TYR A 708 32.27 -14.05 -18.11
N PRO A 709 31.51 -15.16 -18.16
CA PRO A 709 31.70 -16.18 -19.18
C PRO A 709 31.54 -15.60 -20.60
N LEU A 710 32.42 -16.06 -21.50
CA LEU A 710 32.38 -15.67 -22.91
C LEU A 710 31.37 -16.54 -23.66
N VAL A 711 30.55 -15.92 -24.51
CA VAL A 711 29.63 -16.63 -25.42
C VAL A 711 30.41 -17.31 -26.54
N SER A 712 29.81 -18.28 -27.22
CA SER A 712 30.45 -19.02 -28.32
C SER A 712 30.86 -18.14 -29.52
N SER A 713 30.22 -16.97 -29.67
CA SER A 713 30.54 -15.98 -30.71
C SER A 713 31.48 -14.87 -30.23
N ALA A 714 31.99 -14.95 -28.99
CA ALA A 714 32.94 -13.98 -28.49
C ALA A 714 34.21 -13.97 -29.35
N SER A 715 34.79 -12.79 -29.57
CA SER A 715 35.97 -12.63 -30.41
C SER A 715 36.80 -11.42 -30.01
N ILE A 716 38.11 -11.50 -30.25
CA ILE A 716 38.97 -10.31 -30.34
C ILE A 716 38.73 -9.69 -31.71
N ASP A 717 37.76 -8.81 -31.78
CA ASP A 717 37.42 -8.10 -33.02
C ASP A 717 38.52 -7.10 -33.39
N GLN A 718 39.21 -6.50 -32.40
CA GLN A 718 40.26 -5.52 -32.61
C GLN A 718 41.54 -5.74 -31.78
N VAL A 719 42.68 -5.67 -32.47
CA VAL A 719 44.01 -5.48 -31.86
C VAL A 719 44.34 -4.01 -32.01
N ILE A 720 44.23 -3.24 -30.93
CA ILE A 720 44.36 -1.78 -30.98
C ILE A 720 45.84 -1.40 -30.95
N ILE A 721 46.59 -1.95 -30.00
CA ILE A 721 48.05 -1.83 -29.91
C ILE A 721 48.60 -3.23 -29.63
N PRO A 722 49.31 -3.86 -30.60
CA PRO A 722 49.86 -5.19 -30.40
C PRO A 722 50.73 -5.26 -29.14
N GLY A 723 50.54 -6.31 -28.34
CA GLY A 723 51.22 -6.52 -27.06
C GLY A 723 50.75 -5.64 -25.90
N SER A 724 49.82 -4.72 -26.11
CA SER A 724 49.41 -3.77 -25.07
C SER A 724 47.91 -3.47 -24.96
N LYS A 725 47.14 -3.56 -26.05
CA LYS A 725 45.71 -3.17 -26.02
C LYS A 725 44.86 -3.92 -27.03
N TRP A 726 43.76 -4.49 -26.54
CA TRP A 726 42.80 -5.26 -27.34
C TRP A 726 41.37 -4.92 -26.96
N HIS A 727 40.46 -5.14 -27.90
CA HIS A 727 39.02 -5.14 -27.67
C HIS A 727 38.47 -6.54 -27.85
N LEU A 728 37.56 -6.93 -26.96
CA LEU A 728 36.86 -8.20 -26.99
C LEU A 728 35.36 -7.91 -27.05
N SER A 729 34.73 -8.34 -28.15
CA SER A 729 33.28 -8.37 -28.27
C SER A 729 32.76 -9.71 -27.75
N ASN A 730 31.85 -9.66 -26.80
CA ASN A 730 31.20 -10.80 -26.18
C ASN A 730 29.69 -10.74 -26.44
N ILE A 731 29.28 -10.49 -27.69
CA ILE A 731 27.87 -10.35 -28.06
C ILE A 731 27.40 -11.64 -28.72
N SER A 732 26.28 -12.19 -28.26
CA SER A 732 25.64 -13.33 -28.90
C SER A 732 25.15 -12.97 -30.30
N THR A 733 25.48 -13.82 -31.28
CA THR A 733 24.87 -13.76 -32.62
C THR A 733 23.48 -14.41 -32.66
N ASP A 734 23.13 -15.20 -31.64
CA ASP A 734 21.79 -15.77 -31.47
C ASP A 734 20.91 -14.78 -30.68
N THR A 735 20.04 -14.08 -31.41
CA THR A 735 19.11 -13.09 -30.84
C THR A 735 17.91 -13.72 -30.13
N SER A 736 17.76 -15.05 -30.15
CA SER A 736 16.71 -15.75 -29.40
C SER A 736 17.03 -15.91 -27.91
N GLN A 737 18.30 -15.79 -27.53
CA GLN A 737 18.77 -15.89 -26.15
C GLN A 737 18.95 -14.50 -25.55
N LEU A 738 18.37 -14.28 -24.37
CA LEU A 738 18.57 -13.06 -23.62
C LEU A 738 19.98 -13.02 -23.00
N GLN A 739 20.81 -12.10 -23.49
CA GLN A 739 22.14 -11.86 -22.93
C GLN A 739 22.10 -10.67 -21.97
N GLN A 740 22.82 -10.78 -20.86
CA GLN A 740 22.89 -9.76 -19.83
C GLN A 740 24.29 -9.72 -19.21
N GLY A 741 24.71 -8.55 -18.74
CA GLY A 741 26.03 -8.31 -18.14
C GLY A 741 26.97 -7.59 -19.11
N TYR A 742 28.27 -7.57 -18.79
CA TYR A 742 29.25 -6.92 -19.67
C TYR A 742 29.41 -7.71 -20.98
N VAL A 743 29.31 -7.00 -22.10
CA VAL A 743 29.32 -7.58 -23.45
C VAL A 743 30.44 -7.03 -24.33
N GLU A 744 31.15 -6.01 -23.86
CA GLU A 744 32.37 -5.50 -24.47
C GLU A 744 33.42 -5.30 -23.40
N PHE A 745 34.65 -5.70 -23.73
CA PHE A 745 35.77 -5.63 -22.81
C PHE A 745 36.98 -4.99 -23.46
N TYR A 746 37.69 -4.19 -22.68
CA TYR A 746 39.04 -3.74 -22.97
C TYR A 746 40.05 -4.57 -22.21
N ILE A 747 41.08 -5.00 -22.91
CA ILE A 747 42.23 -5.69 -22.32
C ILE A 747 43.43 -4.76 -22.47
N ILE A 748 44.03 -4.36 -21.36
CA ILE A 748 45.10 -3.34 -21.34
C ILE A 748 46.29 -3.85 -20.52
N ALA A 749 47.47 -3.87 -21.14
CA ALA A 749 48.71 -4.18 -20.42
C ALA A 749 49.09 -3.02 -19.49
N ASN A 750 49.43 -3.37 -18.25
CA ASN A 750 49.76 -2.41 -17.20
C ASN A 750 51.22 -2.52 -16.74
N GLU A 751 51.68 -1.50 -16.01
CA GLU A 751 53.07 -1.43 -15.50
C GLU A 751 53.40 -2.56 -14.52
N ASP A 752 52.39 -3.17 -13.90
CA ASP A 752 52.53 -4.29 -12.98
C ASP A 752 52.75 -5.65 -13.68
N GLN A 753 52.95 -5.65 -15.00
CA GLN A 753 53.12 -6.85 -15.83
C GLN A 753 51.90 -7.77 -15.80
N THR A 754 50.71 -7.20 -15.68
CA THR A 754 49.44 -7.91 -15.88
C THR A 754 48.59 -7.24 -16.96
N LEU A 755 47.65 -7.99 -17.51
CA LEU A 755 46.65 -7.48 -18.44
C LEU A 755 45.36 -7.23 -17.66
N HIS A 756 44.98 -5.98 -17.51
CA HIS A 756 43.73 -5.62 -16.85
C HIS A 756 42.56 -5.77 -17.82
N ILE A 757 41.46 -6.32 -17.32
CA ILE A 757 40.21 -6.50 -18.06
C ILE A 757 39.20 -5.48 -17.55
N TYR A 758 38.70 -4.63 -18.45
CA TYR A 758 37.67 -3.64 -18.15
C TYR A 758 36.38 -3.98 -18.89
N GLY A 759 35.24 -3.93 -18.21
CA GLY A 759 33.93 -4.01 -18.84
C GLY A 759 33.43 -2.63 -19.24
N SER A 760 33.19 -2.40 -20.53
CA SER A 760 32.90 -1.07 -21.08
C SER A 760 31.45 -0.87 -21.53
N VAL A 761 30.79 -1.95 -21.94
CA VAL A 761 29.38 -1.92 -22.36
C VAL A 761 28.62 -2.98 -21.59
N LEU A 762 27.52 -2.54 -20.98
CA LEU A 762 26.59 -3.39 -20.27
C LEU A 762 25.39 -3.72 -21.16
N MET A 763 25.03 -4.98 -21.25
CA MET A 763 23.75 -5.41 -21.80
C MET A 763 22.76 -5.64 -20.67
N VAL A 764 21.63 -4.96 -20.75
CA VAL A 764 20.54 -5.10 -19.77
C VAL A 764 19.27 -5.54 -20.47
N ILE A 765 18.37 -6.14 -19.70
CA ILE A 765 17.04 -6.52 -20.17
C ILE A 765 16.04 -5.59 -19.49
N ARG A 766 15.16 -4.97 -20.28
CA ARG A 766 14.11 -4.11 -19.76
C ARG A 766 12.87 -4.14 -20.65
N PRO A 767 11.67 -3.85 -20.12
CA PRO A 767 10.50 -3.61 -20.93
C PRO A 767 10.63 -2.34 -21.78
N ASP A 768 10.20 -2.42 -23.04
CA ASP A 768 9.95 -1.28 -23.91
C ASP A 768 8.61 -0.58 -23.57
N ASP A 769 8.23 0.45 -24.33
CA ASP A 769 6.98 1.20 -24.18
C ASP A 769 5.71 0.33 -24.30
N THR A 770 5.83 -0.90 -24.83
CA THR A 770 4.74 -1.87 -24.99
C THR A 770 4.75 -2.95 -23.91
N HIS A 771 5.65 -2.85 -22.93
CA HIS A 771 5.95 -3.88 -21.93
C HIS A 771 6.57 -5.17 -22.49
N THR A 772 7.13 -5.15 -23.69
CA THR A 772 7.88 -6.28 -24.26
C THR A 772 9.34 -6.21 -23.80
N LEU A 773 9.93 -7.33 -23.38
CA LEU A 773 11.33 -7.35 -22.97
C LEU A 773 12.26 -7.15 -24.17
N GLU A 774 13.13 -6.14 -24.08
CA GLU A 774 14.21 -5.86 -25.03
C GLU A 774 15.58 -5.97 -24.36
N GLN A 775 16.61 -6.26 -25.16
CA GLN A 775 18.01 -6.15 -24.75
C GLN A 775 18.56 -4.80 -25.16
N VAL A 776 19.08 -4.04 -24.21
CA VAL A 776 19.64 -2.71 -24.44
C VAL A 776 21.12 -2.70 -24.13
N ARG A 777 21.90 -2.14 -25.05
CA ARG A 777 23.34 -1.94 -24.92
C ARG A 777 23.59 -0.56 -24.33
N ILE A 778 24.17 -0.50 -23.15
CA ILE A 778 24.47 0.72 -22.40
C ILE A 778 25.98 0.91 -22.38
N VAL A 779 26.43 1.97 -23.06
CA VAL A 779 27.84 2.40 -23.01
C VAL A 779 28.07 3.14 -21.70
N LEU A 780 29.06 2.71 -20.93
CA LEU A 780 29.30 3.22 -19.59
C LEU A 780 30.25 4.41 -19.63
N ALA A 781 29.75 5.58 -19.25
CA ALA A 781 30.56 6.78 -19.12
C ALA A 781 31.55 6.66 -17.95
N THR A 782 32.58 7.50 -17.95
CA THR A 782 33.54 7.61 -16.85
C THR A 782 32.85 8.16 -15.61
N THR A 783 33.12 7.56 -14.46
CA THR A 783 32.70 8.11 -13.18
C THR A 783 33.47 9.43 -12.94
N GLN A 784 32.74 10.53 -12.76
CA GLN A 784 33.35 11.84 -12.52
C GLN A 784 33.57 12.02 -11.02
N MET A 785 34.65 11.41 -10.52
CA MET A 785 35.07 11.51 -9.13
C MET A 785 36.56 11.83 -9.07
N THR A 786 36.88 12.97 -8.49
CA THR A 786 38.25 13.49 -8.37
C THR A 786 38.74 13.38 -6.93
N GLN A 787 40.04 13.52 -6.70
CA GLN A 787 40.61 13.36 -5.36
C GLN A 787 40.10 14.41 -4.35
N ASP A 788 39.77 15.62 -4.80
CA ASP A 788 39.36 16.76 -3.97
C ASP A 788 38.02 16.55 -3.24
N VAL A 789 37.19 15.61 -3.71
CA VAL A 789 35.94 15.27 -3.03
C VAL A 789 36.14 14.27 -1.89
N MET A 790 37.36 13.73 -1.72
CA MET A 790 37.74 12.75 -0.70
C MET A 790 38.88 13.25 0.19
N ASP A 791 39.12 12.56 1.30
CA ASP A 791 40.28 12.80 2.18
C ASP A 791 40.93 11.49 2.64
N GLY A 792 42.02 11.60 3.41
CA GLY A 792 42.76 10.44 3.92
C GLY A 792 41.94 9.44 4.77
N THR A 793 40.74 9.82 5.23
CA THR A 793 39.85 8.96 6.00
C THR A 793 38.88 8.16 5.12
N THR A 794 38.79 8.46 3.84
CA THR A 794 37.89 7.79 2.89
C THR A 794 38.40 6.38 2.56
N THR A 795 37.54 5.36 2.57
CA THR A 795 37.88 4.01 2.08
C THR A 795 37.60 3.93 0.59
N CYS A 796 38.61 3.66 -0.21
CA CYS A 796 38.53 3.57 -1.67
C CYS A 796 38.02 2.18 -2.13
N PRO A 797 37.66 2.02 -3.41
CA PRO A 797 37.21 0.73 -3.97
C PRO A 797 38.13 -0.45 -3.72
N ASN A 798 39.46 -0.27 -3.69
CA ASN A 798 40.41 -1.33 -3.37
C ASN A 798 40.41 -1.76 -1.89
N GLY A 799 39.55 -1.16 -1.05
CA GLY A 799 39.43 -1.43 0.38
C GLY A 799 40.45 -0.68 1.25
N GLN A 800 41.39 0.06 0.66
CA GLN A 800 42.38 0.84 1.39
C GLN A 800 41.88 2.27 1.68
N LYS A 801 42.41 2.88 2.74
CA LYS A 801 42.18 4.29 3.02
C LYS A 801 43.00 5.17 2.07
N LEU A 802 42.42 6.28 1.58
CA LEU A 802 43.12 7.22 0.68
C LEU A 802 44.41 7.77 1.28
N LYS A 803 44.57 7.79 2.62
CA LYS A 803 45.84 8.16 3.27
C LYS A 803 47.04 7.34 2.78
N GLN A 804 46.83 6.09 2.36
CA GLN A 804 47.89 5.28 1.75
C GLN A 804 48.39 5.90 0.45
N TYR A 805 47.51 6.54 -0.32
CA TYR A 805 47.85 7.29 -1.52
C TYR A 805 48.52 8.63 -1.21
N LEU A 806 48.03 9.36 -0.21
CA LEU A 806 48.52 10.69 0.14
C LEU A 806 49.91 10.69 0.80
N ASN A 807 50.25 9.61 1.51
CA ASN A 807 51.45 9.54 2.34
C ASN A 807 52.56 8.65 1.75
N GLN A 808 52.48 8.30 0.47
CA GLN A 808 53.43 7.39 -0.18
C GLN A 808 54.86 7.96 -0.14
N LEU A 809 55.83 7.11 0.23
CA LEU A 809 57.25 7.35 0.05
C LEU A 809 57.78 6.38 -1.03
N PRO A 810 58.76 6.78 -1.86
CA PRO A 810 59.38 5.87 -2.80
C PRO A 810 59.91 4.61 -2.10
N PRO A 811 59.76 3.40 -2.68
CA PRO A 811 59.28 3.11 -4.04
C PRO A 811 57.81 2.68 -4.14
N GLN A 812 56.99 2.79 -3.08
CA GLN A 812 55.62 2.25 -3.04
C GLN A 812 54.59 3.22 -3.61
N HIS A 813 54.67 3.48 -4.92
CA HIS A 813 53.74 4.35 -5.62
C HIS A 813 52.47 3.61 -6.05
N ILE A 814 51.38 3.72 -5.27
CA ILE A 814 50.05 3.23 -5.68
C ILE A 814 49.43 4.29 -6.59
N THR A 815 48.99 3.92 -7.78
CA THR A 815 48.36 4.85 -8.72
C THR A 815 46.93 5.21 -8.30
N TRP A 816 46.41 6.32 -8.80
CA TRP A 816 45.00 6.67 -8.60
C TRP A 816 44.06 5.58 -9.12
N GLU A 817 44.37 5.03 -10.28
CA GLU A 817 43.68 3.88 -10.85
C GLU A 817 43.65 2.69 -9.90
N GLN A 818 44.80 2.29 -9.33
CA GLN A 818 44.86 1.20 -8.34
C GLN A 818 44.06 1.48 -7.06
N MET A 819 43.89 2.75 -6.68
CA MET A 819 43.01 3.11 -5.58
C MET A 819 41.53 2.95 -5.96
N MET A 820 41.17 3.32 -7.18
CA MET A 820 39.78 3.27 -7.68
C MET A 820 39.37 1.91 -8.26
N THR A 821 40.31 0.99 -8.44
CA THR A 821 40.05 -0.40 -8.82
C THR A 821 39.49 -1.19 -7.62
N ALA A 822 38.37 -1.85 -7.81
CA ALA A 822 37.76 -2.70 -6.78
C ALA A 822 38.67 -3.90 -6.43
N ALA A 823 38.68 -4.29 -5.15
CA ALA A 823 39.46 -5.47 -4.72
C ALA A 823 38.80 -6.79 -5.14
N ALA A 824 37.47 -6.79 -5.32
CA ALA A 824 36.70 -7.89 -5.87
C ALA A 824 35.98 -7.44 -7.15
N PRO A 825 35.84 -8.32 -8.17
CA PRO A 825 35.16 -7.97 -9.42
C PRO A 825 33.74 -7.44 -9.16
N PRO A 826 33.41 -6.21 -9.59
CA PRO A 826 32.09 -5.64 -9.35
C PRO A 826 31.02 -6.33 -10.20
N LYS A 827 29.92 -6.78 -9.58
CA LYS A 827 28.84 -7.45 -10.32
C LYS A 827 28.03 -6.44 -11.14
N PRO A 828 27.74 -6.73 -12.42
CA PRO A 828 26.87 -5.89 -13.22
C PRO A 828 25.46 -5.87 -12.62
N PRO A 829 24.77 -4.72 -12.64
CA PRO A 829 23.40 -4.64 -12.16
C PRO A 829 22.46 -5.47 -13.06
N ALA A 830 21.38 -5.97 -12.47
CA ALA A 830 20.44 -6.81 -13.21
C ALA A 830 19.67 -6.01 -14.30
N CYS A 831 19.38 -4.76 -13.99
CA CYS A 831 18.76 -3.81 -14.89
C CYS A 831 19.35 -2.43 -14.62
N VAL A 832 19.35 -1.57 -15.64
CA VAL A 832 19.74 -0.17 -15.50
C VAL A 832 18.59 0.69 -15.99
N PRO A 833 17.95 1.45 -15.08
CA PRO A 833 16.84 2.31 -15.44
C PRO A 833 17.39 3.56 -16.14
N ASP A 834 16.58 4.11 -17.03
CA ASP A 834 16.79 5.47 -17.54
C ASP A 834 15.55 6.33 -17.24
N PRO A 835 15.59 7.65 -17.50
CA PRO A 835 14.47 8.53 -17.16
C PRO A 835 13.11 8.17 -17.80
N PHE A 836 13.10 7.28 -18.80
CA PHE A 836 11.93 6.92 -19.60
C PHE A 836 11.60 5.42 -19.55
N HIS A 837 12.58 4.54 -19.28
CA HIS A 837 12.38 3.08 -19.33
C HIS A 837 12.54 2.42 -17.97
N TRP A 838 11.69 1.43 -17.71
CA TRP A 838 11.59 0.76 -16.41
C TRP A 838 12.55 -0.41 -16.24
N CYS A 839 12.85 -0.71 -14.98
CA CYS A 839 13.31 -2.02 -14.56
C CYS A 839 12.14 -2.81 -13.98
N ASN A 840 11.97 -4.06 -14.41
CA ASN A 840 10.95 -4.98 -13.87
C ASN A 840 11.38 -5.60 -12.56
#